data_AF-A0A6V8E6L1-F1
#
_entry.id   AF-A0A6V8E6L1-F1
#
_cell.length_a   1.000
_cell.length_b   1.000
_cell.length_c   1.000
_cell.angle_alpha   90.00
_cell.angle_beta   90.00
_cell.angle_gamma   90.00
#
_symmetry.space_group_name_H-M   'P 1'
#
loop_
_entity.id
_entity.type
_entity.pdbx_description
1 polymer ?
#
loop_
_entity_poly.entity_id
_entity_poly.type
_entity_poly.pdbx_seq_one_letter_code
_entity_poly.pdbx_strand_id
1 'polypeptide(L)'
;MDTKVAILSGLLVTLLIGSGLLIVIDNTGDNQDKENEVVDEIIQDPIDTNQKPVVFVPDVSKSWDGENTILTGFIYDESPTTCTISIKLINPLTNGENIVQEEIQISNEGKWVVESQMNQSGLWIVLVSATDEAGLISEISYSELQVIEPKEEDVKITFLWAPPLSDEEPNGTLTGFVIHEYLDTCNIVYQPLFQSPVLDVVGEIDFETGEFSIELNTSEVNTKGGIVSSCGLFTDSIVITNVDLPMPPEPVGDSDLDGILDDVDQCLETPQGEPVYLNGCSDSEVDDDEDGINNNRDICPNTPKGDLVDSQGCSSSQKDSDNDGITNDLDLCPFTPADEVVDSNGCSSSQLDSDNDGISDNLDQCPDTPSGESVDDVGCADSQKENPEPSTRPKILALHGGGETANGLRNQQGTQDLMNALPGFDFVFASTPESNNVWIKDPPGGKGEPTTDPDWADLSISYLDQMVEDNGPFYAILGYSQGAAMVPVYLANTDKTFDRALMYNGYLPTTHEGLIDTIDAVAPFDIPAMVFSGENDGSFKDLAPALANKFANSLDVHSNTAGHHLPYQSDSTFDTILDFILDGLQTFEKSDSWLCQNGQGPWVKDLNGEGNSYNSNTRGAGQSGGGGGSGPWFQCEVSVTVNSNNMQVTSNAIPNHNWLSAFAANADEQNMDWTIPLNPVEDTSGGHNSANCPAANGAYECAPDRGAVAVAVNGVPIFGPEEGPGGDAVALEFLYFDEDRQPIDLGYCGAHNGPGGVHYHFDAMCQFWDDPNGETIVNYDYTDLDPTTHSPIIGWAFDGYPIYGMYGWDSNGEVIPLTSSYEVERTSEGGDQGYNGIDDWNYVSGMGELDQCNGRFAATPEFPQGTYYYVSTPLSGSSKTVVNTDGNTVGMIGFPYFLLCYHGEADMSNANSGGGGGGGGGGGGGFRSMT
;
A
#
# COMPACT_ATOMS: atom_id res chain seq x y z
N MET A 1 -4.88 50.74 2.64
CA MET A 1 -3.63 49.96 2.58
C MET A 1 -3.98 48.72 1.79
N ASP A 2 -3.39 48.39 0.65
CA ASP A 2 -2.29 49.03 -0.06
C ASP A 2 -2.40 48.74 -1.56
N THR A 3 -1.98 49.74 -2.32
CA THR A 3 -1.51 49.66 -3.71
C THR A 3 -0.61 48.45 -3.95
N LYS A 4 -1.04 47.52 -4.81
CA LYS A 4 -0.23 46.70 -5.76
C LYS A 4 -1.09 45.66 -6.52
N VAL A 5 -2.07 46.11 -7.33
CA VAL A 5 -2.65 45.30 -8.43
C VAL A 5 -2.93 46.21 -9.63
N ALA A 6 -1.89 46.93 -10.06
CA ALA A 6 -1.83 47.56 -11.37
C ALA A 6 -0.53 47.07 -12.00
N ILE A 7 -0.56 46.70 -13.28
CA ILE A 7 0.47 46.02 -14.09
C ILE A 7 0.23 44.50 -14.23
N LEU A 8 -0.87 44.11 -14.90
CA LEU A 8 -0.93 42.87 -15.69
C LEU A 8 -2.12 42.79 -16.68
N SER A 9 -2.60 43.93 -17.19
CA SER A 9 -3.67 43.96 -18.22
C SER A 9 -3.32 44.83 -19.44
N GLY A 10 -2.04 45.18 -19.61
CA GLY A 10 -1.56 46.06 -20.68
C GLY A 10 -0.76 45.37 -21.80
N LEU A 11 -0.76 44.03 -21.87
CA LEU A 11 0.19 43.29 -22.72
C LEU A 11 -0.46 42.22 -23.63
N LEU A 12 -1.74 42.36 -23.98
CA LEU A 12 -2.45 41.42 -24.88
C LEU A 12 -3.21 42.10 -26.04
N VAL A 13 -2.79 43.29 -26.49
CA VAL A 13 -3.35 43.94 -27.72
C VAL A 13 -2.25 44.37 -28.71
N THR A 14 -1.05 43.81 -28.61
CA THR A 14 0.08 44.10 -29.53
C THR A 14 0.61 42.87 -30.29
N LEU A 15 -0.22 41.83 -30.48
CA LEU A 15 0.23 40.59 -31.11
C LEU A 15 -0.68 40.03 -32.23
N LEU A 16 -1.46 40.88 -32.91
CA LEU A 16 -2.21 40.50 -34.12
C LEU A 16 -2.20 41.56 -35.24
N ILE A 17 -1.07 42.25 -35.46
CA ILE A 17 -0.77 42.88 -36.76
C ILE A 17 0.71 42.62 -37.05
N GLY A 18 1.02 41.49 -37.70
CA GLY A 18 2.40 41.06 -37.86
C GLY A 18 2.63 39.98 -38.92
N SER A 19 2.05 40.12 -40.12
CA SER A 19 2.53 39.38 -41.29
C SER A 19 2.30 40.19 -42.56
N GLY A 20 3.34 40.92 -42.99
CA GLY A 20 3.30 41.77 -44.18
C GLY A 20 4.69 42.30 -44.54
N LEU A 21 5.59 41.37 -44.82
CA LEU A 21 6.93 41.55 -45.39
C LEU A 21 6.98 42.56 -46.55
N LEU A 22 7.88 43.57 -46.51
CA LEU A 22 8.75 43.97 -47.65
C LEU A 22 9.76 45.10 -47.30
N ILE A 23 11.00 44.67 -47.05
CA ILE A 23 12.31 45.11 -47.61
C ILE A 23 12.72 46.61 -47.55
N VAL A 24 13.77 46.86 -46.73
CA VAL A 24 15.08 47.55 -46.95
C VAL A 24 15.01 48.91 -47.72
N ILE A 25 15.61 50.04 -47.31
CA ILE A 25 17.05 50.27 -47.08
C ILE A 25 17.30 51.54 -46.23
N ASP A 26 18.12 51.35 -45.20
CA ASP A 26 19.22 52.18 -44.66
C ASP A 26 19.52 53.54 -45.33
N ASN A 27 19.54 54.63 -44.57
CA ASN A 27 20.75 55.24 -43.99
C ASN A 27 20.55 56.74 -43.70
N THR A 28 20.91 57.13 -42.49
CA THR A 28 20.93 58.49 -41.95
C THR A 28 21.92 59.40 -42.66
N GLY A 29 21.53 60.65 -42.94
CA GLY A 29 22.42 61.66 -43.50
C GLY A 29 21.80 63.06 -43.61
N ASP A 30 21.88 63.79 -42.51
CA ASP A 30 22.19 65.22 -42.32
C ASP A 30 21.93 66.29 -43.43
N ASN A 31 21.58 67.49 -42.93
CA ASN A 31 21.70 68.84 -43.49
C ASN A 31 20.58 69.50 -44.33
N GLN A 32 20.07 70.59 -43.73
CA GLN A 32 19.97 71.97 -44.25
C GLN A 32 18.94 72.35 -45.32
N ASP A 33 18.08 73.30 -44.91
CA ASP A 33 17.75 74.57 -45.58
C ASP A 33 17.44 74.57 -47.09
N LYS A 34 16.14 74.72 -47.44
CA LYS A 34 15.56 75.98 -47.97
C LYS A 34 14.28 75.76 -48.78
N GLU A 35 13.42 76.75 -48.63
CA GLU A 35 12.25 77.09 -49.42
C GLU A 35 12.45 76.96 -50.94
N ASN A 36 11.46 76.39 -51.63
CA ASN A 36 10.69 77.11 -52.64
C ASN A 36 9.44 76.34 -53.05
N GLU A 37 8.31 77.05 -53.05
CA GLU A 37 7.02 76.67 -53.62
C GLU A 37 7.13 76.27 -55.10
N VAL A 38 6.19 75.43 -55.57
CA VAL A 38 5.19 75.79 -56.62
C VAL A 38 4.30 74.58 -56.95
N VAL A 39 3.03 74.71 -56.54
CA VAL A 39 1.77 74.47 -57.28
C VAL A 39 1.32 73.04 -57.61
N ASP A 40 0.30 72.65 -56.84
CA ASP A 40 -0.92 71.88 -57.10
C ASP A 40 -1.17 71.31 -58.52
N GLU A 41 -1.36 69.99 -58.57
CA GLU A 41 -2.36 69.36 -59.43
C GLU A 41 -3.47 68.75 -58.57
N ILE A 42 -4.69 69.22 -58.87
CA ILE A 42 -5.96 68.77 -58.33
C ILE A 42 -6.20 67.32 -58.77
N ILE A 43 -6.34 66.40 -57.81
CA ILE A 43 -7.03 65.12 -58.01
C ILE A 43 -8.30 65.14 -57.16
N GLN A 44 -9.40 64.84 -57.83
CA GLN A 44 -10.78 64.87 -57.34
C GLN A 44 -10.97 64.01 -56.08
N ASP A 45 -11.77 64.53 -55.15
CA ASP A 45 -12.30 63.81 -54.00
C ASP A 45 -12.96 62.48 -54.43
N PRO A 46 -12.70 61.35 -53.74
CA PRO A 46 -13.52 60.16 -53.90
C PRO A 46 -14.92 60.43 -53.35
N ILE A 47 -15.92 60.10 -54.16
CA ILE A 47 -17.34 60.09 -53.79
C ILE A 47 -17.51 59.14 -52.60
N ASP A 48 -17.95 59.69 -51.47
CA ASP A 48 -18.30 58.95 -50.26
C ASP A 48 -19.57 58.12 -50.54
N THR A 49 -19.40 56.83 -50.77
CA THR A 49 -20.52 55.91 -50.97
C THR A 49 -20.91 55.33 -49.62
N ASN A 50 -22.05 55.77 -49.07
CA ASN A 50 -22.63 55.28 -47.82
C ASN A 50 -22.66 53.73 -47.77
N GLN A 51 -22.01 53.13 -46.77
CA GLN A 51 -21.99 51.68 -46.58
C GLN A 51 -22.97 51.26 -45.49
N LYS A 52 -23.23 49.96 -45.37
CA LYS A 52 -24.04 49.44 -44.26
C LYS A 52 -23.20 49.44 -42.98
N PRO A 53 -23.75 49.80 -41.80
CA PRO A 53 -23.02 49.76 -40.56
C PRO A 53 -22.63 48.32 -40.19
N VAL A 54 -21.53 48.15 -39.48
CA VAL A 54 -21.08 46.85 -38.94
C VAL A 54 -21.04 46.93 -37.42
N VAL A 55 -21.65 45.97 -36.74
CA VAL A 55 -21.75 45.94 -35.28
C VAL A 55 -20.95 44.80 -34.69
N PHE A 56 -20.18 45.10 -33.65
CA PHE A 56 -19.47 44.13 -32.83
C PHE A 56 -19.94 44.24 -31.38
N VAL A 57 -20.31 43.10 -30.80
CA VAL A 57 -20.60 42.93 -29.39
C VAL A 57 -19.79 41.73 -28.89
N PRO A 58 -18.95 41.89 -27.85
CA PRO A 58 -18.23 40.79 -27.24
C PRO A 58 -19.10 40.01 -26.25
N ASP A 59 -18.76 38.74 -26.04
CA ASP A 59 -19.37 37.91 -25.00
C ASP A 59 -19.09 38.47 -23.61
N VAL A 60 -20.10 38.35 -22.75
CA VAL A 60 -20.06 38.87 -21.39
C VAL A 60 -20.33 37.72 -20.44
N SER A 61 -19.39 37.49 -19.52
CA SER A 61 -19.56 36.55 -18.42
C SER A 61 -19.38 37.28 -17.09
N LYS A 62 -20.35 37.16 -16.19
CA LYS A 62 -20.25 37.67 -14.81
C LYS A 62 -20.84 36.68 -13.81
N SER A 63 -20.31 36.66 -12.59
CA SER A 63 -20.99 36.02 -11.46
C SER A 63 -22.23 36.84 -11.07
N TRP A 64 -23.30 36.17 -10.65
CA TRP A 64 -24.50 36.84 -10.19
C TRP A 64 -24.22 37.63 -8.91
N ASP A 65 -24.55 38.92 -8.93
CA ASP A 65 -24.33 39.89 -7.85
C ASP A 65 -25.61 40.67 -7.52
N GLY A 66 -26.77 40.23 -8.04
CA GLY A 66 -28.07 40.90 -7.88
C GLY A 66 -28.27 42.17 -8.72
N GLU A 67 -27.22 42.69 -9.36
CA GLU A 67 -27.25 43.92 -10.17
C GLU A 67 -27.47 43.62 -11.67
N ASN A 68 -27.93 44.60 -12.44
CA ASN A 68 -28.11 44.43 -13.88
C ASN A 68 -26.76 44.31 -14.61
N THR A 69 -26.75 43.65 -15.77
CA THR A 69 -25.53 43.52 -16.59
C THR A 69 -25.34 44.73 -17.52
N ILE A 70 -24.12 45.25 -17.61
CA ILE A 70 -23.77 46.29 -18.58
C ILE A 70 -23.27 45.63 -19.87
N LEU A 71 -23.92 45.95 -20.98
CA LEU A 71 -23.52 45.54 -22.33
C LEU A 71 -22.78 46.69 -23.01
N THR A 72 -21.67 46.36 -23.67
CA THR A 72 -20.87 47.33 -24.43
C THR A 72 -20.50 46.76 -25.78
N GLY A 73 -20.39 47.60 -26.79
CA GLY A 73 -19.94 47.19 -28.11
C GLY A 73 -19.47 48.35 -28.95
N PHE A 74 -19.19 48.05 -30.22
CA PHE A 74 -18.68 49.01 -31.19
C PHE A 74 -19.46 48.93 -32.50
N ILE A 75 -19.62 50.07 -33.16
CA ILE A 75 -20.15 50.21 -34.50
C ILE A 75 -19.07 50.84 -35.38
N TYR A 76 -18.88 50.24 -36.55
CA TYR A 76 -18.05 50.80 -37.60
C TYR A 76 -18.94 51.26 -38.75
N ASP A 77 -18.94 52.56 -39.02
CA ASP A 77 -19.75 53.24 -40.04
C ASP A 77 -19.06 54.55 -40.46
N GLU A 78 -19.42 55.14 -41.60
CA GLU A 78 -18.91 56.45 -42.00
C GLU A 78 -19.36 57.58 -41.05
N SER A 79 -20.53 57.43 -40.42
CA SER A 79 -21.06 58.35 -39.42
C SER A 79 -21.63 57.60 -38.20
N PRO A 80 -20.78 57.01 -37.33
CA PRO A 80 -21.24 56.13 -36.25
C PRO A 80 -22.21 56.79 -35.26
N THR A 81 -22.13 58.11 -35.08
CA THR A 81 -23.00 58.87 -34.17
C THR A 81 -24.42 59.07 -34.67
N THR A 82 -24.70 58.81 -35.95
CA THR A 82 -26.05 58.94 -36.53
C THR A 82 -26.77 57.60 -36.63
N CYS A 83 -26.10 56.49 -36.30
CA CYS A 83 -26.71 55.16 -36.27
C CYS A 83 -27.65 54.99 -35.05
N THR A 84 -28.65 54.12 -35.19
CA THR A 84 -29.49 53.63 -34.08
C THR A 84 -29.23 52.15 -33.85
N ILE A 85 -29.27 51.69 -32.60
CA ILE A 85 -28.99 50.29 -32.22
C ILE A 85 -30.27 49.63 -31.71
N SER A 86 -30.50 48.39 -32.13
CA SER A 86 -31.53 47.51 -31.58
C SER A 86 -30.88 46.31 -30.90
N ILE A 87 -31.24 46.06 -29.63
CA ILE A 87 -30.73 44.93 -28.84
C ILE A 87 -31.89 44.06 -28.38
N LYS A 88 -31.79 42.76 -28.65
CA LYS A 88 -32.76 41.75 -28.21
C LYS A 88 -32.06 40.69 -27.37
N LEU A 89 -32.60 40.42 -26.18
CA LEU A 89 -32.13 39.37 -25.28
C LEU A 89 -33.09 38.19 -25.33
N ILE A 90 -32.55 36.99 -25.52
CA ILE A 90 -33.33 35.76 -25.59
C ILE A 90 -32.77 34.74 -24.59
N ASN A 91 -33.63 34.24 -23.70
CA ASN A 91 -33.29 33.06 -22.91
C ASN A 91 -33.54 31.80 -23.75
N PRO A 92 -32.53 30.99 -24.10
CA PRO A 92 -32.70 29.84 -24.96
C PRO A 92 -33.51 28.69 -24.32
N LEU A 93 -33.65 28.68 -22.98
CA LEU A 93 -34.39 27.64 -22.26
C LEU A 93 -35.88 27.99 -22.09
N THR A 94 -36.19 29.24 -21.77
CA THR A 94 -37.58 29.68 -21.53
C THR A 94 -38.22 30.35 -22.75
N ASN A 95 -37.43 30.66 -23.78
CA ASN A 95 -37.83 31.40 -24.98
C ASN A 95 -38.39 32.80 -24.67
N GLY A 96 -38.08 33.33 -23.48
CA GLY A 96 -38.46 34.68 -23.06
C GLY A 96 -37.69 35.72 -23.84
N GLU A 97 -38.41 36.72 -24.37
CA GLU A 97 -37.82 37.82 -25.14
C GLU A 97 -37.95 39.12 -24.35
N ASN A 98 -36.83 39.82 -24.14
CA ASN A 98 -36.82 41.19 -23.63
C ASN A 98 -36.13 42.10 -24.65
N ILE A 99 -36.82 43.19 -25.01
CA ILE A 99 -36.30 44.20 -25.94
C ILE A 99 -35.77 45.35 -25.09
N VAL A 100 -34.50 45.68 -25.26
CA VAL A 100 -33.86 46.82 -24.59
C VAL A 100 -33.80 48.00 -25.58
N GLN A 101 -34.35 49.13 -25.14
CA GLN A 101 -34.62 50.45 -25.75
C GLN A 101 -33.87 50.92 -27.03
N GLU A 102 -34.53 51.80 -27.82
CA GLU A 102 -34.14 52.22 -29.20
C GLU A 102 -33.21 53.46 -29.34
N GLU A 103 -32.70 54.06 -28.25
CA GLU A 103 -31.86 55.28 -28.35
C GLU A 103 -30.60 55.20 -27.46
N ILE A 104 -29.60 54.45 -27.92
CA ILE A 104 -28.28 54.35 -27.26
C ILE A 104 -27.35 55.42 -27.83
N GLN A 105 -26.70 56.19 -26.95
CA GLN A 105 -25.71 57.19 -27.36
C GLN A 105 -24.43 56.50 -27.85
N ILE A 106 -24.03 56.78 -29.10
CA ILE A 106 -22.82 56.25 -29.70
C ILE A 106 -21.76 57.35 -29.70
N SER A 107 -20.57 57.02 -29.22
CA SER A 107 -19.43 57.93 -29.23
C SER A 107 -18.90 58.16 -30.66
N ASN A 108 -18.11 59.22 -30.86
CA ASN A 108 -17.44 59.49 -32.14
C ASN A 108 -16.50 58.37 -32.61
N GLU A 109 -16.11 57.48 -31.69
CA GLU A 109 -15.26 56.30 -31.94
C GLU A 109 -16.10 55.03 -32.17
N GLY A 110 -17.43 55.14 -32.27
CA GLY A 110 -18.34 54.03 -32.52
C GLY A 110 -18.71 53.20 -31.29
N LYS A 111 -18.18 53.51 -30.09
CA LYS A 111 -18.49 52.78 -28.85
C LYS A 111 -19.88 53.14 -28.31
N TRP A 112 -20.60 52.13 -27.83
CA TRP A 112 -21.87 52.25 -27.11
C TRP A 112 -21.88 51.43 -25.82
N VAL A 113 -22.71 51.84 -24.86
CA VAL A 113 -22.87 51.22 -23.53
C VAL A 113 -24.34 51.28 -23.13
N VAL A 114 -24.89 50.18 -22.64
CA VAL A 114 -26.29 50.09 -22.18
C VAL A 114 -26.41 49.09 -21.03
N GLU A 115 -27.36 49.33 -20.14
CA GLU A 115 -27.70 48.42 -19.05
C GLU A 115 -28.81 47.48 -19.53
N SER A 116 -28.65 46.17 -19.34
CA SER A 116 -29.59 45.15 -19.83
C SER A 116 -30.96 45.19 -19.17
N GLN A 117 -31.09 45.88 -18.03
CA GLN A 117 -32.27 45.91 -17.15
C GLN A 117 -32.76 44.52 -16.72
N MET A 118 -31.85 43.53 -16.68
CA MET A 118 -32.14 42.17 -16.23
C MET A 118 -31.15 41.73 -15.16
N ASN A 119 -31.69 41.13 -14.09
CA ASN A 119 -30.96 40.65 -12.90
C ASN A 119 -31.07 39.13 -12.71
N GLN A 120 -31.53 38.39 -13.72
CA GLN A 120 -31.69 36.93 -13.66
C GLN A 120 -30.38 36.22 -14.06
N SER A 121 -30.04 35.15 -13.35
CA SER A 121 -28.93 34.27 -13.69
C SER A 121 -29.24 33.43 -14.95
N GLY A 122 -28.22 32.75 -15.47
CA GLY A 122 -28.33 31.83 -16.60
C GLY A 122 -27.76 32.36 -17.92
N LEU A 123 -27.98 31.58 -18.98
CA LEU A 123 -27.48 31.88 -20.33
C LEU A 123 -28.48 32.72 -21.12
N TRP A 124 -28.01 33.77 -21.75
CA TRP A 124 -28.79 34.69 -22.57
C TRP A 124 -28.09 34.94 -23.90
N ILE A 125 -28.86 34.97 -24.98
CA ILE A 125 -28.37 35.32 -26.31
C ILE A 125 -28.66 36.79 -26.56
N VAL A 126 -27.63 37.56 -26.82
CA VAL A 126 -27.68 38.98 -27.19
C VAL A 126 -27.63 39.10 -28.71
N LEU A 127 -28.69 39.65 -29.30
CA LEU A 127 -28.78 39.94 -30.73
C LEU A 127 -28.73 41.45 -30.92
N VAL A 128 -27.76 41.94 -31.69
CA VAL A 128 -27.57 43.38 -31.93
C VAL A 128 -27.58 43.71 -33.41
N SER A 129 -28.34 44.72 -33.81
CA SER A 129 -28.27 45.32 -35.15
C SER A 129 -28.23 46.84 -35.07
N ALA A 130 -27.65 47.48 -36.09
CA ALA A 130 -27.62 48.93 -36.22
C ALA A 130 -28.23 49.40 -37.54
N THR A 131 -28.83 50.59 -37.54
CA THR A 131 -29.40 51.23 -38.74
C THR A 131 -28.78 52.62 -38.91
N ASP A 132 -28.26 52.94 -40.09
CA ASP A 132 -27.69 54.25 -40.40
C ASP A 132 -28.78 55.31 -40.73
N GLU A 133 -28.37 56.57 -40.93
CA GLU A 133 -29.28 57.68 -41.29
C GLU A 133 -29.92 57.50 -42.69
N ALA A 134 -29.29 56.72 -43.57
CA ALA A 134 -29.81 56.39 -44.89
C ALA A 134 -30.81 55.22 -44.88
N GLY A 135 -31.00 54.57 -43.72
CA GLY A 135 -31.90 53.45 -43.50
C GLY A 135 -31.33 52.08 -43.88
N LEU A 136 -30.01 51.95 -44.07
CA LEU A 136 -29.34 50.67 -44.25
C LEU A 136 -29.12 50.00 -42.89
N ILE A 137 -29.44 48.70 -42.83
CA ILE A 137 -29.37 47.90 -41.60
C ILE A 137 -28.15 46.97 -41.67
N SER A 138 -27.42 46.87 -40.56
CA SER A 138 -26.32 45.92 -40.39
C SER A 138 -26.79 44.47 -40.45
N GLU A 139 -25.85 43.53 -40.58
CA GLU A 139 -26.15 42.15 -40.20
C GLU A 139 -26.30 42.05 -38.67
N ILE A 140 -27.06 41.05 -38.21
CA ILE A 140 -27.24 40.81 -36.77
C ILE A 140 -25.96 40.21 -36.21
N SER A 141 -25.41 40.88 -35.21
CA SER A 141 -24.29 40.40 -34.42
C SER A 141 -24.83 39.58 -33.25
N TYR A 142 -24.21 38.44 -32.98
CA TYR A 142 -24.59 37.50 -31.93
C TYR A 142 -23.53 37.53 -30.84
N SER A 143 -23.96 37.56 -29.59
CA SER A 143 -23.08 37.41 -28.44
C SER A 143 -23.78 36.65 -27.32
N GLU A 144 -23.01 35.90 -26.54
CA GLU A 144 -23.45 35.17 -25.37
C GLU A 144 -23.25 36.02 -24.11
N LEU A 145 -24.32 36.18 -23.35
CA LEU A 145 -24.30 36.72 -22.00
C LEU A 145 -24.53 35.57 -21.03
N GLN A 146 -23.51 35.23 -20.25
CA GLN A 146 -23.59 34.23 -19.19
C GLN A 146 -23.55 34.91 -17.82
N VAL A 147 -24.63 34.77 -17.05
CA VAL A 147 -24.63 35.16 -15.64
C VAL A 147 -24.52 33.89 -14.82
N ILE A 148 -23.33 33.63 -14.28
CA ILE A 148 -22.97 32.41 -13.56
C ILE A 148 -23.60 32.45 -12.16
N GLU A 149 -24.38 31.42 -11.84
CA GLU A 149 -24.98 31.23 -10.52
C GLU A 149 -23.89 30.97 -9.47
N PRO A 150 -23.95 31.61 -8.29
CA PRO A 150 -23.03 31.30 -7.21
C PRO A 150 -23.31 29.88 -6.70
N LYS A 151 -22.29 29.24 -6.15
CA LYS A 151 -22.46 27.97 -5.45
C LYS A 151 -23.12 28.25 -4.10
N GLU A 152 -24.35 27.79 -3.94
CA GLU A 152 -25.12 27.91 -2.69
C GLU A 152 -24.77 26.74 -1.77
N GLU A 153 -24.51 27.03 -0.49
CA GLU A 153 -24.12 26.02 0.50
C GLU A 153 -25.35 25.37 1.15
N ASP A 154 -25.22 24.12 1.60
CA ASP A 154 -26.33 23.36 2.18
C ASP A 154 -26.88 23.98 3.47
N VAL A 155 -28.20 23.85 3.67
CA VAL A 155 -28.87 24.32 4.89
C VAL A 155 -28.40 23.53 6.11
N LYS A 156 -28.06 24.25 7.19
CA LYS A 156 -27.70 23.66 8.48
C LYS A 156 -28.65 24.14 9.56
N ILE A 157 -28.99 23.27 10.50
CA ILE A 157 -29.85 23.62 11.64
C ILE A 157 -29.17 23.31 12.97
N THR A 158 -29.43 24.16 13.95
CA THR A 158 -29.14 23.90 15.38
C THR A 158 -30.43 24.07 16.16
N PHE A 159 -30.64 23.32 17.24
CA PHE A 159 -31.88 23.38 18.00
C PHE A 159 -31.69 23.09 19.49
N LEU A 160 -32.65 23.55 20.27
CA LEU A 160 -32.78 23.38 21.71
C LEU A 160 -34.26 23.10 22.03
N TRP A 161 -34.50 22.13 22.90
CA TRP A 161 -35.84 21.77 23.37
C TRP A 161 -36.09 22.26 24.79
N ALA A 162 -37.17 23.00 24.98
CA ALA A 162 -37.73 23.35 26.28
C ALA A 162 -38.97 22.47 26.54
N PRO A 163 -38.90 21.47 27.45
CA PRO A 163 -40.00 20.56 27.73
C PRO A 163 -41.17 21.27 28.44
N PRO A 164 -42.41 20.72 28.35
CA PRO A 164 -43.56 21.21 29.10
C PRO A 164 -43.33 21.10 30.62
N LEU A 165 -43.98 21.99 31.39
CA LEU A 165 -43.78 22.06 32.85
C LEU A 165 -44.54 20.97 33.63
N SER A 166 -45.63 20.45 33.07
CA SER A 166 -46.43 19.35 33.64
C SER A 166 -47.45 18.85 32.61
N ASP A 167 -48.12 17.74 32.91
CA ASP A 167 -49.23 17.23 32.09
C ASP A 167 -50.44 18.20 32.03
N GLU A 168 -50.54 19.18 32.94
CA GLU A 168 -51.56 20.25 32.90
C GLU A 168 -51.16 21.45 32.01
N GLU A 169 -49.89 21.55 31.63
CA GLU A 169 -49.31 22.59 30.75
C GLU A 169 -48.50 21.93 29.60
N PRO A 170 -49.16 21.34 28.59
CA PRO A 170 -48.55 20.37 27.66
C PRO A 170 -47.75 21.01 26.51
N ASN A 171 -47.51 22.31 26.54
CA ASN A 171 -46.81 23.00 25.46
C ASN A 171 -45.31 23.04 25.77
N GLY A 172 -44.51 22.42 24.90
CA GLY A 172 -43.06 22.59 24.86
C GLY A 172 -42.64 23.44 23.66
N THR A 173 -41.43 24.00 23.70
CA THR A 173 -40.93 24.90 22.65
C THR A 173 -39.59 24.41 22.12
N LEU A 174 -39.53 24.23 20.80
CA LEU A 174 -38.30 23.93 20.06
C LEU A 174 -37.79 25.23 19.43
N THR A 175 -36.59 25.67 19.82
CA THR A 175 -35.96 26.90 19.32
C THR A 175 -34.60 26.59 18.72
N GLY A 176 -34.08 27.44 17.84
CA GLY A 176 -32.80 27.15 17.18
C GLY A 176 -32.43 28.15 16.10
N PHE A 177 -31.43 27.80 15.29
CA PHE A 177 -31.02 28.59 14.13
C PHE A 177 -31.01 27.76 12.86
N VAL A 178 -31.61 28.31 11.80
CA VAL A 178 -31.38 27.90 10.40
C VAL A 178 -30.23 28.74 9.86
N ILE A 179 -29.21 28.08 9.34
CA ILE A 179 -28.00 28.71 8.80
C ILE A 179 -27.98 28.45 7.29
N HIS A 180 -28.18 29.51 6.52
CA HIS A 180 -28.17 29.51 5.07
C HIS A 180 -27.91 30.93 4.54
N GLU A 181 -27.30 31.06 3.36
CA GLU A 181 -26.98 32.38 2.78
C GLU A 181 -28.23 33.19 2.41
N TYR A 182 -29.28 32.49 1.96
CA TYR A 182 -30.56 33.08 1.57
C TYR A 182 -31.65 32.62 2.55
N LEU A 183 -31.75 33.28 3.71
CA LEU A 183 -32.71 32.91 4.75
C LEU A 183 -34.17 33.13 4.33
N ASP A 184 -34.44 34.11 3.46
CA ASP A 184 -35.78 34.42 2.95
C ASP A 184 -36.41 33.27 2.13
N THR A 185 -35.60 32.30 1.69
CA THR A 185 -36.07 31.11 0.97
C THR A 185 -36.27 29.89 1.86
N CYS A 186 -35.92 30.00 3.16
CA CYS A 186 -35.97 28.90 4.09
C CYS A 186 -37.37 28.65 4.67
N ASN A 187 -37.67 27.37 4.88
CA ASN A 187 -38.83 26.90 5.64
C ASN A 187 -38.38 25.84 6.67
N ILE A 188 -39.09 25.75 7.79
CA ILE A 188 -38.83 24.74 8.81
C ILE A 188 -40.14 24.14 9.34
N VAL A 189 -40.17 22.82 9.47
CA VAL A 189 -41.35 22.05 9.85
C VAL A 189 -40.94 20.89 10.75
N TYR A 190 -41.67 20.68 11.85
CA TYR A 190 -41.58 19.46 12.64
C TYR A 190 -42.61 18.44 12.17
N GLN A 191 -42.14 17.25 11.79
CA GLN A 191 -42.94 16.14 11.29
C GLN A 191 -43.00 15.01 12.34
N PRO A 192 -44.11 14.86 13.08
CA PRO A 192 -44.23 13.81 14.09
C PRO A 192 -44.26 12.41 13.48
N LEU A 193 -43.49 11.50 14.07
CA LEU A 193 -43.39 10.11 13.63
C LEU A 193 -44.70 9.37 13.91
N PHE A 194 -45.12 8.53 12.95
CA PHE A 194 -46.36 7.73 13.00
C PHE A 194 -47.66 8.56 13.09
N GLN A 195 -47.61 9.85 12.76
CA GLN A 195 -48.78 10.71 12.68
C GLN A 195 -49.01 11.19 11.24
N SER A 196 -50.23 11.67 10.97
CA SER A 196 -50.61 12.17 9.63
C SER A 196 -49.88 13.49 9.33
N PRO A 197 -49.46 13.76 8.08
CA PRO A 197 -48.84 15.04 7.68
C PRO A 197 -49.70 16.29 7.94
N VAL A 198 -50.98 16.12 8.25
CA VAL A 198 -51.87 17.21 8.68
C VAL A 198 -51.51 17.74 10.08
N LEU A 199 -50.77 16.97 10.87
CA LEU A 199 -50.27 17.32 12.20
C LEU A 199 -48.81 17.83 12.17
N ASP A 200 -48.26 18.07 10.98
CA ASP A 200 -46.97 18.73 10.82
C ASP A 200 -47.06 20.16 11.36
N VAL A 201 -46.07 20.55 12.17
CA VAL A 201 -46.05 21.86 12.83
C VAL A 201 -45.02 22.74 12.14
N VAL A 202 -45.49 23.77 11.45
CA VAL A 202 -44.64 24.76 10.77
C VAL A 202 -44.03 25.71 11.79
N GLY A 203 -42.72 25.94 11.71
CA GLY A 203 -42.02 26.89 12.56
C GLY A 203 -42.01 28.30 12.00
N GLU A 204 -41.90 29.27 12.90
CA GLU A 204 -41.65 30.66 12.55
C GLU A 204 -40.14 30.89 12.48
N ILE A 205 -39.66 31.50 11.39
CA ILE A 205 -38.25 31.85 11.19
C ILE A 205 -38.14 33.38 11.12
N ASP A 206 -37.17 33.95 11.84
CA ASP A 206 -36.72 35.32 11.63
C ASP A 206 -35.66 35.34 10.52
N PHE A 207 -36.00 35.92 9.36
CA PHE A 207 -35.12 35.94 8.20
C PHE A 207 -33.92 36.89 8.34
N GLU A 208 -33.91 37.79 9.33
CA GLU A 208 -32.75 38.65 9.60
C GLU A 208 -31.69 37.93 10.45
N THR A 209 -32.10 37.01 11.33
CA THR A 209 -31.23 36.37 12.32
C THR A 209 -31.05 34.86 12.11
N GLY A 210 -31.94 34.22 11.35
CA GLY A 210 -32.02 32.77 11.17
C GLY A 210 -32.62 32.04 12.37
N GLU A 211 -33.02 32.74 13.43
CA GLU A 211 -33.63 32.13 14.61
C GLU A 211 -35.01 31.56 14.26
N PHE A 212 -35.30 30.34 14.71
CA PHE A 212 -36.62 29.73 14.54
C PHE A 212 -37.23 29.29 15.86
N SER A 213 -38.56 29.25 15.89
CA SER A 213 -39.34 28.74 17.01
C SER A 213 -40.52 27.90 16.54
N ILE A 214 -40.69 26.72 17.14
CA ILE A 214 -41.80 25.79 16.94
C ILE A 214 -42.41 25.47 18.30
N GLU A 215 -43.71 25.75 18.48
CA GLU A 215 -44.46 25.37 19.68
C GLU A 215 -45.16 24.03 19.46
N LEU A 216 -44.86 23.03 20.30
CA LEU A 216 -45.41 21.69 20.20
C LEU A 216 -46.32 21.40 21.40
N ASN A 217 -47.59 21.07 21.14
CA ASN A 217 -48.49 20.51 22.14
C ASN A 217 -48.27 19.00 22.24
N THR A 218 -47.56 18.55 23.29
CA THR A 218 -47.17 17.14 23.46
C THR A 218 -48.34 16.23 23.83
N SER A 219 -49.53 16.78 24.12
CA SER A 219 -50.76 16.00 24.27
C SER A 219 -51.42 15.65 22.92
N GLU A 220 -51.08 16.38 21.85
CA GLU A 220 -51.69 16.22 20.52
C GLU A 220 -50.68 15.67 19.49
N VAL A 221 -49.40 16.02 19.65
CA VAL A 221 -48.32 15.73 18.71
C VAL A 221 -47.29 14.82 19.36
N ASN A 222 -46.84 13.80 18.63
CA ASN A 222 -45.83 12.85 19.09
C ASN A 222 -44.48 13.55 19.31
N THR A 223 -43.85 13.29 20.44
CA THR A 223 -42.53 13.82 20.81
C THR A 223 -41.39 13.19 20.03
N LYS A 224 -41.64 12.09 19.31
CA LYS A 224 -40.72 11.51 18.32
C LYS A 224 -41.08 12.01 16.94
N GLY A 225 -40.12 12.58 16.20
CA GLY A 225 -40.37 13.17 14.88
C GLY A 225 -39.11 13.69 14.20
N GLY A 226 -39.27 14.27 13.01
CA GLY A 226 -38.18 14.86 12.24
C GLY A 226 -38.32 16.38 12.14
N ILE A 227 -37.23 17.12 12.37
CA ILE A 227 -37.13 18.54 12.06
C ILE A 227 -36.65 18.65 10.61
N VAL A 228 -37.50 19.16 9.74
CA VAL A 228 -37.24 19.30 8.31
C VAL A 228 -37.02 20.78 8.01
N SER A 229 -35.85 21.13 7.47
CA SER A 229 -35.59 22.46 6.95
C SER A 229 -35.25 22.40 5.47
N SER A 230 -35.81 23.32 4.69
CA SER A 230 -35.60 23.42 3.24
C SER A 230 -35.30 24.86 2.86
N CYS A 231 -34.19 25.12 2.17
CA CYS A 231 -33.76 26.45 1.71
C CYS A 231 -33.20 26.36 0.29
N GLY A 232 -33.26 27.45 -0.49
CA GLY A 232 -32.64 27.49 -1.82
C GLY A 232 -33.14 28.63 -2.69
N LEU A 233 -32.23 29.42 -3.27
CA LEU A 233 -32.52 30.43 -4.29
C LEU A 233 -32.08 29.96 -5.68
N PHE A 234 -30.95 29.26 -5.78
CA PHE A 234 -30.41 28.67 -7.02
C PHE A 234 -30.45 27.14 -6.99
N THR A 235 -30.21 26.55 -5.81
CA THR A 235 -30.29 25.10 -5.57
C THR A 235 -31.07 24.80 -4.31
N ASP A 236 -32.08 23.93 -4.42
CA ASP A 236 -32.86 23.47 -3.27
C ASP A 236 -32.02 22.52 -2.38
N SER A 237 -31.84 22.88 -1.11
CA SER A 237 -31.20 22.08 -0.06
C SER A 237 -32.24 21.71 1.00
N ILE A 238 -32.29 20.43 1.38
CA ILE A 238 -33.23 19.90 2.39
C ILE A 238 -32.46 19.07 3.41
N VAL A 239 -32.63 19.39 4.70
CA VAL A 239 -32.09 18.62 5.83
C VAL A 239 -33.22 18.08 6.70
N ILE A 240 -33.09 16.82 7.12
CA ILE A 240 -34.02 16.15 8.03
C ILE A 240 -33.24 15.66 9.25
N THR A 241 -33.62 16.11 10.44
CA THR A 241 -33.02 15.67 11.71
C THR A 241 -34.06 14.97 12.58
N ASN A 242 -33.89 13.67 12.82
CA ASN A 242 -34.80 12.90 13.68
C ASN A 242 -34.48 13.14 15.15
N VAL A 243 -35.50 13.42 15.96
CA VAL A 243 -35.39 13.76 17.39
C VAL A 243 -36.43 13.01 18.23
N ASP A 244 -36.09 12.77 19.50
CA ASP A 244 -36.98 12.23 20.54
C ASP A 244 -36.99 13.24 21.70
N LEU A 245 -38.11 13.93 21.90
CA LEU A 245 -38.22 15.07 22.81
C LEU A 245 -38.67 14.60 24.22
N PRO A 246 -37.82 14.69 25.26
CA PRO A 246 -38.10 14.12 26.58
C PRO A 246 -39.15 14.92 27.38
N MET A 247 -39.93 14.23 28.24
CA MET A 247 -40.91 14.78 29.20
C MET A 247 -40.49 14.55 30.67
N PRO A 248 -40.83 15.44 31.62
CA PRO A 248 -40.49 15.28 33.05
C PRO A 248 -41.34 14.21 33.78
N PRO A 249 -40.77 13.44 34.74
CA PRO A 249 -41.49 12.41 35.52
C PRO A 249 -42.22 12.93 36.79
N GLU A 250 -43.26 12.21 37.26
CA GLU A 250 -44.06 12.53 38.47
C GLU A 250 -43.38 12.13 39.81
N PRO A 251 -43.69 12.78 40.97
CA PRO A 251 -43.00 12.50 42.25
C PRO A 251 -43.61 11.37 43.11
N VAL A 252 -42.74 10.61 43.81
CA VAL A 252 -42.98 9.31 44.50
C VAL A 252 -42.20 9.23 45.84
N GLY A 253 -42.65 8.43 46.83
CA GLY A 253 -42.14 8.38 48.24
C GLY A 253 -41.19 7.19 48.54
N ASP A 254 -40.63 7.09 49.76
CA ASP A 254 -39.63 6.06 50.23
C ASP A 254 -40.05 5.52 51.63
N SER A 255 -40.34 4.22 51.73
CA SER A 255 -41.00 3.58 52.88
C SER A 255 -40.05 3.00 53.93
N ASP A 256 -38.90 2.45 53.55
CA ASP A 256 -37.93 1.84 54.47
C ASP A 256 -36.73 2.75 54.79
N LEU A 257 -36.67 3.91 54.12
CA LEU A 257 -35.70 4.99 54.33
C LEU A 257 -34.27 4.57 54.00
N ASP A 258 -34.10 3.67 53.05
CA ASP A 258 -32.81 3.25 52.52
C ASP A 258 -32.25 4.24 51.48
N GLY A 259 -33.08 5.19 51.02
CA GLY A 259 -32.74 6.24 50.06
C GLY A 259 -33.19 5.96 48.63
N ILE A 260 -33.90 4.85 48.38
CA ILE A 260 -34.54 4.49 47.12
C ILE A 260 -36.06 4.70 47.27
N LEU A 261 -36.70 5.26 46.24
CA LEU A 261 -38.14 5.53 46.29
C LEU A 261 -38.94 4.24 46.02
N ASP A 262 -40.07 4.07 46.71
CA ASP A 262 -40.98 2.90 46.71
C ASP A 262 -41.38 2.41 45.31
N ASP A 263 -41.43 3.30 44.33
CA ASP A 263 -41.83 2.97 42.97
C ASP A 263 -40.71 2.32 42.15
N VAL A 264 -39.46 2.50 42.58
CA VAL A 264 -38.25 1.90 42.02
C VAL A 264 -37.56 0.92 42.99
N ASP A 265 -38.08 0.81 44.21
CA ASP A 265 -37.62 -0.11 45.26
C ASP A 265 -38.30 -1.50 45.14
N GLN A 266 -37.49 -2.52 44.90
CA GLN A 266 -37.87 -3.93 44.81
C GLN A 266 -37.86 -4.63 46.17
N CYS A 267 -37.16 -4.08 47.17
CA CYS A 267 -36.97 -4.61 48.50
C CYS A 267 -37.46 -3.60 49.55
N LEU A 268 -38.78 -3.45 49.63
CA LEU A 268 -39.49 -2.48 50.49
C LEU A 268 -39.26 -2.60 52.03
N GLU A 269 -38.38 -3.50 52.48
CA GLU A 269 -38.08 -3.74 53.90
C GLU A 269 -36.57 -3.97 54.15
N THR A 270 -35.68 -3.31 53.40
CA THR A 270 -34.23 -3.52 53.47
C THR A 270 -33.67 -3.25 54.87
N PRO A 271 -32.82 -4.15 55.42
CA PRO A 271 -32.28 -3.99 56.77
C PRO A 271 -31.53 -2.67 56.98
N GLN A 272 -31.94 -1.94 58.03
CA GLN A 272 -31.40 -0.62 58.32
C GLN A 272 -29.87 -0.60 58.48
N GLY A 273 -29.19 0.15 57.61
CA GLY A 273 -27.75 0.40 57.66
C GLY A 273 -26.91 -0.49 56.74
N GLU A 274 -27.55 -1.33 55.93
CA GLU A 274 -26.88 -2.03 54.83
C GLU A 274 -26.75 -1.12 53.60
N PRO A 275 -25.67 -1.24 52.80
CA PRO A 275 -25.59 -0.60 51.49
C PRO A 275 -26.68 -1.18 50.58
N VAL A 276 -27.42 -0.31 49.90
CA VAL A 276 -28.51 -0.71 49.00
C VAL A 276 -28.16 -0.43 47.55
N TYR A 277 -28.61 -1.33 46.68
CA TYR A 277 -28.55 -1.22 45.24
C TYR A 277 -29.56 -0.21 44.71
N LEU A 278 -29.47 0.12 43.42
CA LEU A 278 -30.40 1.06 42.79
C LEU A 278 -31.85 0.58 42.77
N ASN A 279 -32.06 -0.74 42.87
CA ASN A 279 -33.37 -1.36 43.00
C ASN A 279 -33.84 -1.49 44.46
N GLY A 280 -33.16 -0.85 45.42
CA GLY A 280 -33.53 -0.85 46.84
C GLY A 280 -33.19 -2.12 47.61
N CYS A 281 -32.63 -3.15 46.97
CA CYS A 281 -32.22 -4.38 47.66
C CYS A 281 -30.79 -4.29 48.23
N SER A 282 -30.49 -5.14 49.21
CA SER A 282 -29.14 -5.31 49.78
C SER A 282 -28.56 -6.70 49.54
N ASP A 283 -27.23 -6.85 49.66
CA ASP A 283 -26.52 -8.14 49.51
C ASP A 283 -27.05 -9.27 50.41
N SER A 284 -27.72 -8.92 51.51
CA SER A 284 -28.29 -9.90 52.42
C SER A 284 -29.62 -10.47 51.94
N GLU A 285 -30.21 -9.87 50.90
CA GLU A 285 -31.54 -10.17 50.38
C GLU A 285 -31.51 -10.66 48.93
N VAL A 286 -30.41 -10.42 48.22
CA VAL A 286 -30.20 -10.90 46.85
C VAL A 286 -29.23 -12.09 46.80
N ASP A 287 -29.49 -12.94 45.83
CA ASP A 287 -28.72 -14.11 45.43
C ASP A 287 -28.64 -14.02 43.90
N ASP A 288 -27.59 -13.37 43.41
CA ASP A 288 -27.47 -12.92 42.02
C ASP A 288 -27.36 -14.09 41.03
N ASP A 289 -26.80 -15.22 41.47
CA ASP A 289 -26.59 -16.41 40.65
C ASP A 289 -27.57 -17.56 40.95
N GLU A 290 -28.44 -17.36 41.93
CA GLU A 290 -29.48 -18.29 42.37
C GLU A 290 -28.93 -19.65 42.81
N ASP A 291 -27.73 -19.70 43.40
CA ASP A 291 -27.11 -20.93 43.90
C ASP A 291 -27.60 -21.34 45.29
N GLY A 292 -28.35 -20.45 45.96
CA GLY A 292 -28.93 -20.63 47.28
C GLY A 292 -28.12 -20.02 48.42
N ILE A 293 -27.06 -19.27 48.13
CA ILE A 293 -26.26 -18.51 49.08
C ILE A 293 -26.33 -17.01 48.71
N ASN A 294 -27.00 -16.21 49.54
CA ASN A 294 -27.09 -14.76 49.30
C ASN A 294 -25.71 -14.09 49.21
N ASN A 295 -25.60 -13.04 48.39
CA ASN A 295 -24.34 -12.38 48.00
C ASN A 295 -23.43 -12.04 49.20
N ASN A 296 -24.00 -11.64 50.35
CA ASN A 296 -23.22 -11.29 51.54
C ASN A 296 -22.44 -12.46 52.17
N ARG A 297 -22.76 -13.70 51.78
CA ARG A 297 -22.17 -14.94 52.29
C ARG A 297 -21.60 -15.81 51.18
N ASP A 298 -21.76 -15.40 49.94
CA ASP A 298 -21.22 -16.05 48.78
C ASP A 298 -19.81 -15.52 48.48
N ILE A 299 -18.86 -16.44 48.40
CA ILE A 299 -17.46 -16.15 48.06
C ILE A 299 -17.22 -16.35 46.56
N CYS A 300 -18.09 -17.08 45.87
CA CYS A 300 -17.96 -17.47 44.47
C CYS A 300 -19.13 -16.94 43.63
N PRO A 301 -19.19 -15.61 43.41
CA PRO A 301 -20.27 -15.01 42.64
C PRO A 301 -20.32 -15.57 41.22
N ASN A 302 -21.54 -15.81 40.71
CA ASN A 302 -21.84 -16.37 39.38
C ASN A 302 -21.67 -17.89 39.28
N THR A 303 -22.00 -18.63 40.35
CA THR A 303 -22.11 -20.08 40.32
C THR A 303 -23.10 -20.53 39.24
N PRO A 304 -22.70 -21.44 38.33
CA PRO A 304 -23.60 -21.95 37.30
C PRO A 304 -24.88 -22.54 37.89
N LYS A 305 -26.03 -22.05 37.39
CA LYS A 305 -27.36 -22.43 37.87
C LYS A 305 -27.59 -23.94 37.85
N GLY A 306 -27.73 -24.53 39.05
CA GLY A 306 -28.02 -25.95 39.24
C GLY A 306 -26.82 -26.79 39.71
N ASP A 307 -25.63 -26.21 39.83
CA ASP A 307 -24.47 -26.85 40.42
C ASP A 307 -24.63 -27.05 41.93
N LEU A 308 -23.97 -28.08 42.48
CA LEU A 308 -23.93 -28.31 43.92
C LEU A 308 -22.84 -27.44 44.53
N VAL A 309 -23.25 -26.44 45.31
CA VAL A 309 -22.35 -25.53 46.02
C VAL A 309 -22.09 -25.96 47.45
N ASP A 310 -20.97 -25.51 48.00
CA ASP A 310 -20.66 -25.70 49.42
C ASP A 310 -21.25 -24.59 50.30
N SER A 311 -20.88 -24.54 51.59
CA SER A 311 -21.40 -23.54 52.52
C SER A 311 -20.95 -22.10 52.24
N GLN A 312 -20.09 -21.87 51.25
CA GLN A 312 -19.54 -20.57 50.84
C GLN A 312 -19.96 -20.19 49.40
N GLY A 313 -20.92 -20.90 48.80
CA GLY A 313 -21.40 -20.65 47.43
C GLY A 313 -20.52 -21.25 46.33
N CYS A 314 -19.35 -21.79 46.65
CA CYS A 314 -18.44 -22.29 45.62
C CYS A 314 -18.78 -23.72 45.16
N SER A 315 -19.04 -23.88 43.86
CA SER A 315 -19.13 -25.20 43.19
C SER A 315 -17.75 -25.79 42.89
N SER A 316 -17.74 -27.04 42.38
CA SER A 316 -16.50 -27.67 41.88
C SER A 316 -15.97 -26.97 40.62
N SER A 317 -16.87 -26.40 39.81
CA SER A 317 -16.60 -25.68 38.56
C SER A 317 -16.05 -24.27 38.75
N GLN A 318 -15.89 -23.83 39.99
CA GLN A 318 -15.29 -22.53 40.34
C GLN A 318 -14.07 -22.68 41.27
N LYS A 319 -13.81 -23.88 41.79
CA LYS A 319 -12.67 -24.12 42.67
C LYS A 319 -11.51 -24.63 41.85
N ASP A 320 -10.34 -24.13 42.18
CA ASP A 320 -9.05 -24.59 41.70
C ASP A 320 -8.21 -24.90 42.96
N SER A 321 -7.78 -26.16 43.13
CA SER A 321 -7.19 -26.61 44.41
C SER A 321 -5.68 -26.41 44.49
N ASP A 322 -5.00 -26.41 43.36
CA ASP A 322 -3.56 -26.20 43.19
C ASP A 322 -3.22 -24.83 42.60
N ASN A 323 -4.23 -24.03 42.25
CA ASN A 323 -4.14 -22.67 41.73
C ASN A 323 -3.37 -22.58 40.41
N ASP A 324 -3.56 -23.57 39.53
CA ASP A 324 -2.92 -23.58 38.22
C ASP A 324 -3.75 -22.86 37.12
N GLY A 325 -4.95 -22.42 37.48
CA GLY A 325 -5.88 -21.70 36.60
C GLY A 325 -6.97 -22.57 36.00
N ILE A 326 -6.95 -23.89 36.21
CA ILE A 326 -7.99 -24.82 35.74
C ILE A 326 -8.81 -25.32 36.93
N THR A 327 -10.13 -25.27 36.79
CA THR A 327 -11.02 -25.66 37.89
C THR A 327 -11.03 -27.16 38.07
N ASN A 328 -11.18 -27.62 39.31
CA ASN A 328 -11.08 -29.02 39.73
C ASN A 328 -11.98 -30.01 38.96
N ASP A 329 -13.04 -29.52 38.31
CA ASP A 329 -13.93 -30.33 37.48
C ASP A 329 -13.41 -30.55 36.05
N LEU A 330 -12.52 -29.68 35.57
CA LEU A 330 -11.84 -29.74 34.27
C LEU A 330 -10.37 -30.19 34.40
N ASP A 331 -9.78 -30.06 35.59
CA ASP A 331 -8.41 -30.45 35.89
C ASP A 331 -8.26 -31.98 35.95
N LEU A 332 -7.46 -32.51 35.01
CA LEU A 332 -7.07 -33.91 34.90
C LEU A 332 -5.70 -34.20 35.55
N CYS A 333 -4.95 -33.16 35.93
CA CYS A 333 -3.58 -33.22 36.43
C CYS A 333 -3.42 -32.57 37.81
N PRO A 334 -4.09 -33.10 38.85
CA PRO A 334 -4.07 -32.50 40.17
C PRO A 334 -2.66 -32.43 40.76
N PHE A 335 -2.39 -31.33 41.47
CA PHE A 335 -1.11 -30.94 42.05
C PHE A 335 -0.07 -30.45 41.04
N THR A 336 -0.49 -29.72 40.02
CA THR A 336 0.41 -28.98 39.14
C THR A 336 1.36 -28.11 39.97
N PRO A 337 2.68 -28.16 39.72
CA PRO A 337 3.61 -27.29 40.40
C PRO A 337 3.24 -25.80 40.22
N ALA A 338 3.29 -25.04 41.31
CA ALA A 338 2.96 -23.62 41.28
C ALA A 338 3.86 -22.86 40.30
N ASP A 339 3.27 -21.89 39.60
CA ASP A 339 3.90 -21.03 38.58
C ASP A 339 4.25 -21.72 37.24
N GLU A 340 3.83 -22.98 37.02
CA GLU A 340 3.93 -23.63 35.71
C GLU A 340 2.69 -23.33 34.84
N VAL A 341 2.90 -23.15 33.53
CA VAL A 341 1.80 -22.92 32.57
C VAL A 341 1.15 -24.26 32.25
N VAL A 342 -0.17 -24.33 32.41
CA VAL A 342 -0.97 -25.55 32.18
C VAL A 342 -1.80 -25.46 30.90
N ASP A 343 -2.08 -26.63 30.32
CA ASP A 343 -3.03 -26.77 29.22
C ASP A 343 -4.48 -26.66 29.70
N SER A 344 -5.44 -26.82 28.78
CA SER A 344 -6.87 -26.75 29.11
C SER A 344 -7.38 -27.89 30.00
N ASN A 345 -6.55 -28.90 30.28
CA ASN A 345 -6.84 -29.99 31.20
C ASN A 345 -6.12 -29.83 32.55
N GLY A 346 -5.51 -28.68 32.84
CA GLY A 346 -4.76 -28.46 34.09
C GLY A 346 -3.39 -29.13 34.09
N CYS A 347 -2.90 -29.61 32.94
CA CYS A 347 -1.64 -30.31 32.88
C CYS A 347 -0.52 -29.37 32.42
N SER A 348 0.52 -29.22 33.24
CA SER A 348 1.74 -28.55 32.81
C SER A 348 2.59 -29.46 31.91
N SER A 349 3.47 -28.85 31.12
CA SER A 349 4.44 -29.59 30.30
C SER A 349 5.39 -30.47 31.12
N SER A 350 5.53 -30.25 32.43
CA SER A 350 6.30 -31.13 33.31
C SER A 350 5.57 -32.43 33.70
N GLN A 351 4.24 -32.46 33.50
CA GLN A 351 3.37 -33.59 33.81
C GLN A 351 2.88 -34.31 32.54
N LEU A 352 2.94 -33.67 31.38
CA LEU A 352 2.57 -34.24 30.08
C LEU A 352 3.73 -35.00 29.43
N ASP A 353 3.38 -36.06 28.71
CA ASP A 353 4.24 -36.87 27.84
C ASP A 353 3.37 -37.20 26.61
N SER A 354 3.32 -36.23 25.69
CA SER A 354 2.34 -36.14 24.61
C SER A 354 2.48 -37.26 23.58
N ASP A 355 3.71 -37.68 23.29
CA ASP A 355 4.01 -38.76 22.34
C ASP A 355 4.25 -40.13 23.02
N ASN A 356 4.26 -40.17 24.36
CA ASN A 356 4.49 -41.35 25.20
C ASN A 356 5.87 -41.99 24.97
N ASP A 357 6.89 -41.19 24.67
CA ASP A 357 8.28 -41.64 24.51
C ASP A 357 9.00 -41.83 25.86
N GLY A 358 8.42 -41.31 26.95
CA GLY A 358 8.91 -41.39 28.32
C GLY A 358 9.68 -40.17 28.82
N ILE A 359 9.77 -39.11 28.03
CA ILE A 359 10.28 -37.78 28.39
C ILE A 359 9.08 -36.83 28.51
N SER A 360 9.07 -35.99 29.56
CA SER A 360 7.98 -35.03 29.71
C SER A 360 8.12 -33.88 28.72
N ASP A 361 7.01 -33.33 28.23
CA ASP A 361 6.97 -32.30 27.18
C ASP A 361 7.89 -31.10 27.45
N ASN A 362 8.12 -30.73 28.71
CA ASN A 362 9.02 -29.64 29.09
C ASN A 362 10.52 -29.95 28.92
N LEU A 363 10.87 -31.24 28.83
CA LEU A 363 12.22 -31.76 28.60
C LEU A 363 12.36 -32.36 27.19
N ASP A 364 11.25 -32.56 26.50
CA ASP A 364 11.18 -33.13 25.16
C ASP A 364 11.38 -32.05 24.09
N GLN A 365 12.42 -32.23 23.28
CA GLN A 365 12.77 -31.38 22.15
C GLN A 365 12.18 -31.89 20.82
N CYS A 366 11.54 -33.06 20.83
CA CYS A 366 11.01 -33.76 19.67
C CYS A 366 9.59 -34.32 19.95
N PRO A 367 8.58 -33.45 20.10
CA PRO A 367 7.24 -33.74 20.65
C PRO A 367 6.33 -34.70 19.84
N ASP A 368 6.87 -35.41 18.85
CA ASP A 368 6.17 -36.32 17.93
C ASP A 368 7.00 -37.60 17.66
N THR A 369 7.66 -38.14 18.68
CA THR A 369 8.49 -39.33 18.55
C THR A 369 7.69 -40.51 18.01
N PRO A 370 8.12 -41.15 16.91
CA PRO A 370 7.48 -42.34 16.40
C PRO A 370 7.39 -43.46 17.45
N SER A 371 6.16 -43.91 17.73
CA SER A 371 5.88 -44.88 18.79
C SER A 371 6.73 -46.16 18.67
N GLY A 372 7.51 -46.44 19.71
CA GLY A 372 8.36 -47.62 19.83
C GLY A 372 9.82 -47.42 19.43
N GLU A 373 10.21 -46.22 18.99
CA GLU A 373 11.62 -45.84 18.85
C GLU A 373 12.25 -45.49 20.20
N SER A 374 13.58 -45.57 20.27
CA SER A 374 14.32 -45.18 21.47
C SER A 374 14.80 -43.74 21.31
N VAL A 375 14.43 -42.90 22.26
CA VAL A 375 14.82 -41.48 22.31
C VAL A 375 16.06 -41.24 23.15
N ASP A 376 16.70 -40.10 22.94
CA ASP A 376 17.79 -39.63 23.79
C ASP A 376 17.27 -38.85 25.01
N ASP A 377 18.19 -38.23 25.76
CA ASP A 377 17.87 -37.54 27.01
C ASP A 377 17.02 -36.27 26.81
N VAL A 378 16.72 -35.89 25.56
CA VAL A 378 15.85 -34.76 25.19
C VAL A 378 14.67 -35.19 24.32
N GLY A 379 14.28 -36.47 24.36
CA GLY A 379 13.10 -36.97 23.65
C GLY A 379 13.26 -37.13 22.13
N CYS A 380 14.47 -36.96 21.58
CA CYS A 380 14.65 -37.05 20.13
C CYS A 380 15.06 -38.44 19.64
N ALA A 381 14.21 -39.06 18.81
CA ALA A 381 14.62 -40.24 18.05
C ALA A 381 15.56 -39.87 16.89
N ASP A 382 16.40 -40.83 16.49
CA ASP A 382 17.33 -40.64 15.37
C ASP A 382 16.62 -40.30 14.04
N SER A 383 15.34 -40.69 13.90
CA SER A 383 14.51 -40.43 12.72
C SER A 383 13.98 -39.00 12.60
N GLN A 384 13.87 -38.27 13.72
CA GLN A 384 13.34 -36.89 13.75
C GLN A 384 14.42 -35.81 13.63
N LYS A 385 15.69 -36.18 13.71
CA LYS A 385 16.83 -35.26 13.53
C LYS A 385 17.00 -34.81 12.05
N GLU A 386 16.07 -35.18 11.18
CA GLU A 386 15.99 -34.76 9.77
C GLU A 386 14.66 -34.03 9.49
N ASN A 387 14.56 -32.76 9.94
CA ASN A 387 13.76 -31.60 9.45
C ASN A 387 12.28 -31.75 8.99
N PRO A 388 11.41 -30.78 9.31
CA PRO A 388 10.30 -30.41 8.42
C PRO A 388 10.16 -28.90 8.19
N GLU A 389 10.51 -28.47 6.98
CA GLU A 389 10.04 -27.24 6.32
C GLU A 389 8.95 -27.60 5.28
N PRO A 390 7.87 -26.79 5.13
CA PRO A 390 7.21 -26.66 3.83
C PRO A 390 6.84 -25.19 3.49
N SER A 391 6.93 -24.63 2.28
CA SER A 391 7.36 -25.02 0.92
C SER A 391 7.25 -23.73 0.05
N THR A 392 7.91 -23.56 -1.11
CA THR A 392 8.01 -24.53 -2.20
C THR A 392 9.36 -24.47 -2.95
N ARG A 393 10.23 -25.43 -2.61
CA ARG A 393 11.31 -25.82 -3.52
C ARG A 393 10.71 -26.41 -4.81
N PRO A 394 11.26 -26.10 -6.01
CA PRO A 394 10.82 -26.71 -7.27
C PRO A 394 10.92 -28.24 -7.20
N LYS A 395 9.89 -28.93 -7.72
CA LYS A 395 9.80 -30.39 -7.61
C LYS A 395 10.16 -31.10 -8.91
N ILE A 396 10.81 -32.25 -8.80
CA ILE A 396 11.11 -33.15 -9.92
C ILE A 396 10.34 -34.47 -9.72
N LEU A 397 9.46 -34.79 -10.67
CA LEU A 397 8.75 -36.07 -10.69
C LEU A 397 9.63 -37.15 -11.33
N ALA A 398 10.10 -38.12 -10.53
CA ALA A 398 11.06 -39.13 -10.96
C ALA A 398 10.42 -40.51 -11.21
N LEU A 399 10.57 -41.03 -12.42
CA LEU A 399 10.03 -42.31 -12.91
C LEU A 399 11.14 -43.38 -13.00
N HIS A 400 11.00 -44.45 -12.21
CA HIS A 400 11.97 -45.55 -12.14
C HIS A 400 12.04 -46.42 -13.41
N GLY A 401 13.09 -47.24 -13.54
CA GLY A 401 13.24 -48.19 -14.64
C GLY A 401 12.31 -49.40 -14.55
N GLY A 402 12.10 -50.12 -15.66
CA GLY A 402 11.25 -51.31 -15.68
C GLY A 402 11.83 -52.44 -14.82
N GLY A 403 11.03 -53.01 -13.92
CA GLY A 403 11.47 -54.02 -12.95
C GLY A 403 12.19 -53.44 -11.72
N GLU A 404 12.23 -52.12 -11.58
CA GLU A 404 12.78 -51.41 -10.42
C GLU A 404 11.67 -50.95 -9.46
N THR A 405 11.95 -50.04 -8.53
CA THR A 405 10.98 -49.37 -7.66
C THR A 405 11.40 -47.91 -7.49
N ALA A 406 10.51 -47.05 -6.98
CA ALA A 406 10.84 -45.68 -6.58
C ALA A 406 12.06 -45.62 -5.64
N ASN A 407 12.11 -46.47 -4.61
CA ASN A 407 13.25 -46.58 -3.71
C ASN A 407 14.51 -47.12 -4.40
N GLY A 408 14.36 -47.97 -5.41
CA GLY A 408 15.48 -48.43 -6.24
C GLY A 408 16.13 -47.24 -6.96
N LEU A 409 15.32 -46.43 -7.67
CA LEU A 409 15.82 -45.26 -8.37
C LEU A 409 16.44 -44.23 -7.42
N ARG A 410 15.77 -43.94 -6.29
CA ARG A 410 16.27 -43.03 -5.26
C ARG A 410 17.66 -43.43 -4.76
N ASN A 411 17.89 -44.73 -4.56
CA ASN A 411 19.14 -45.25 -4.01
C ASN A 411 20.25 -45.50 -5.04
N GLN A 412 20.02 -45.22 -6.33
CA GLN A 412 21.10 -45.26 -7.30
C GLN A 412 22.11 -44.13 -7.01
N GLN A 413 23.40 -44.45 -7.05
CA GLN A 413 24.46 -43.46 -6.79
C GLN A 413 24.33 -42.20 -7.66
N GLY A 414 24.01 -42.34 -8.96
CA GLY A 414 23.84 -41.17 -9.83
C GLY A 414 22.63 -40.31 -9.49
N THR A 415 21.56 -40.90 -8.99
CA THR A 415 20.40 -40.15 -8.47
C THR A 415 20.77 -39.40 -7.20
N GLN A 416 21.49 -40.06 -6.28
CA GLN A 416 21.97 -39.43 -5.05
C GLN A 416 22.93 -38.28 -5.33
N ASP A 417 23.86 -38.46 -6.27
CA ASP A 417 24.77 -37.41 -6.72
C ASP A 417 23.99 -36.21 -7.28
N LEU A 418 22.94 -36.46 -8.08
CA LEU A 418 22.07 -35.41 -8.63
C LEU A 418 21.26 -34.69 -7.54
N MET A 419 20.68 -35.43 -6.58
CA MET A 419 19.94 -34.85 -5.45
C MET A 419 20.85 -33.98 -4.58
N ASN A 420 22.07 -34.45 -4.30
CA ASN A 420 23.07 -33.70 -3.53
C ASN A 420 23.52 -32.41 -4.24
N ALA A 421 23.55 -32.43 -5.57
CA ALA A 421 23.90 -31.27 -6.39
C ALA A 421 22.73 -30.27 -6.57
N LEU A 422 21.51 -30.69 -6.25
CA LEU A 422 20.28 -29.90 -6.36
C LEU A 422 19.54 -29.82 -5.01
N PRO A 423 20.17 -29.29 -3.93
CA PRO A 423 19.57 -29.24 -2.59
C PRO A 423 18.31 -28.35 -2.52
N GLY A 424 18.15 -27.46 -3.50
CA GLY A 424 16.97 -26.61 -3.69
C GLY A 424 15.82 -27.28 -4.43
N PHE A 425 15.88 -28.58 -4.73
CA PHE A 425 14.80 -29.32 -5.39
C PHE A 425 14.26 -30.45 -4.53
N ASP A 426 12.94 -30.64 -4.57
CA ASP A 426 12.30 -31.82 -4.00
C ASP A 426 12.11 -32.90 -5.07
N PHE A 427 12.61 -34.11 -4.81
CA PHE A 427 12.45 -35.24 -5.71
C PHE A 427 11.30 -36.14 -5.26
N VAL A 428 10.24 -36.20 -6.07
CA VAL A 428 9.08 -37.07 -5.83
C VAL A 428 9.22 -38.32 -6.69
N PHE A 429 9.48 -39.46 -6.06
CA PHE A 429 9.70 -40.73 -6.75
C PHE A 429 8.38 -41.50 -6.91
N ALA A 430 7.88 -41.58 -8.13
CA ALA A 430 6.62 -42.27 -8.43
C ALA A 430 6.83 -43.79 -8.52
N SER A 431 5.88 -44.56 -8.00
CA SER A 431 5.86 -46.03 -8.12
C SER A 431 4.75 -46.45 -9.06
N THR A 432 5.10 -47.15 -10.14
CA THR A 432 4.09 -47.54 -11.13
C THR A 432 2.95 -48.39 -10.52
N PRO A 433 1.69 -48.16 -10.93
CA PRO A 433 0.54 -48.96 -10.48
C PRO A 433 0.51 -50.35 -11.15
N GLU A 434 1.40 -50.59 -12.10
CA GLU A 434 1.37 -51.78 -12.94
C GLU A 434 2.12 -52.97 -12.36
N SER A 435 1.59 -54.16 -12.62
CA SER A 435 2.21 -55.41 -12.16
C SER A 435 3.61 -55.63 -12.76
N ASN A 436 4.53 -56.17 -11.96
CA ASN A 436 5.96 -56.35 -12.27
C ASN A 436 6.79 -55.06 -12.33
N ASN A 437 6.28 -53.97 -11.76
CA ASN A 437 6.95 -52.67 -11.67
C ASN A 437 7.41 -52.13 -13.04
N VAL A 438 6.50 -52.13 -14.01
CA VAL A 438 6.75 -51.59 -15.36
C VAL A 438 5.75 -50.51 -15.71
N TRP A 439 6.18 -49.36 -16.22
CA TRP A 439 5.27 -48.29 -16.64
C TRP A 439 4.44 -48.66 -17.87
N ILE A 440 5.02 -49.46 -18.76
CA ILE A 440 4.40 -49.92 -20.01
C ILE A 440 4.50 -51.45 -20.04
N LYS A 441 3.36 -52.14 -20.01
CA LYS A 441 3.31 -53.61 -20.08
C LYS A 441 3.80 -54.14 -21.42
N ASP A 442 4.42 -55.31 -21.43
CA ASP A 442 4.71 -56.02 -22.68
C ASP A 442 3.42 -56.26 -23.50
N PRO A 443 3.48 -56.22 -24.85
CA PRO A 443 2.34 -56.52 -25.71
C PRO A 443 1.73 -57.92 -25.45
N PRO A 444 0.45 -58.17 -25.80
CA PRO A 444 -0.23 -59.44 -25.51
C PRO A 444 0.48 -60.67 -26.11
N GLY A 445 1.18 -60.51 -27.24
CA GLY A 445 1.95 -61.56 -27.91
C GLY A 445 3.44 -61.60 -27.52
N GLY A 446 3.86 -60.79 -26.55
CA GLY A 446 5.26 -60.58 -26.17
C GLY A 446 6.02 -59.68 -27.15
N LYS A 447 7.32 -59.47 -26.90
CA LYS A 447 8.18 -58.50 -27.63
C LYS A 447 8.35 -58.75 -29.14
N GLY A 448 7.82 -59.85 -29.67
CA GLY A 448 7.86 -60.17 -31.10
C GLY A 448 6.57 -59.83 -31.87
N GLU A 449 5.50 -59.45 -31.17
CA GLU A 449 4.18 -59.16 -31.75
C GLU A 449 3.70 -57.79 -31.23
N PRO A 450 3.80 -56.72 -32.04
CA PRO A 450 3.43 -55.38 -31.61
C PRO A 450 1.95 -55.24 -31.22
N THR A 451 1.64 -54.26 -30.36
CA THR A 451 0.26 -53.84 -30.07
C THR A 451 -0.07 -52.52 -30.76
N THR A 452 -1.29 -52.39 -31.27
CA THR A 452 -1.81 -51.17 -31.92
C THR A 452 -2.79 -50.41 -31.01
N ASP A 453 -2.85 -50.77 -29.73
CA ASP A 453 -3.76 -50.17 -28.75
C ASP A 453 -3.20 -48.82 -28.27
N PRO A 454 -3.88 -47.69 -28.52
CA PRO A 454 -3.43 -46.38 -28.05
C PRO A 454 -3.61 -46.19 -26.53
N ASP A 455 -4.47 -46.99 -25.89
CA ASP A 455 -4.84 -46.86 -24.48
C ASP A 455 -4.00 -47.79 -23.59
N TRP A 456 -2.91 -48.35 -24.14
CA TRP A 456 -2.14 -49.42 -23.51
C TRP A 456 -1.46 -49.01 -22.19
N ALA A 457 -1.28 -47.70 -21.96
CA ALA A 457 -0.61 -47.14 -20.79
C ALA A 457 -1.55 -46.32 -19.87
N ASP A 458 -2.87 -46.36 -20.08
CA ASP A 458 -3.85 -45.52 -19.38
C ASP A 458 -3.75 -45.59 -17.86
N LEU A 459 -3.52 -46.80 -17.30
CA LEU A 459 -3.41 -46.96 -15.85
C LEU A 459 -2.21 -46.17 -15.28
N SER A 460 -1.07 -46.20 -15.98
CA SER A 460 0.10 -45.42 -15.61
C SER A 460 -0.12 -43.92 -15.82
N ILE A 461 -0.79 -43.53 -16.92
CA ILE A 461 -1.11 -42.13 -17.22
C ILE A 461 -2.00 -41.53 -16.12
N SER A 462 -3.14 -42.17 -15.82
CA SER A 462 -4.07 -41.68 -14.78
C SER A 462 -3.43 -41.62 -13.40
N TYR A 463 -2.53 -42.56 -13.08
CA TYR A 463 -1.78 -42.51 -11.83
C TYR A 463 -0.81 -41.32 -11.79
N LEU A 464 -0.11 -41.03 -12.89
CA LEU A 464 0.78 -39.88 -12.98
C LEU A 464 0.01 -38.55 -12.94
N ASP A 465 -1.16 -38.46 -13.58
CA ASP A 465 -2.02 -37.28 -13.45
C ASP A 465 -2.43 -37.04 -12.00
N GLN A 466 -2.86 -38.07 -11.28
CA GLN A 466 -3.18 -37.96 -9.85
C GLN A 466 -1.96 -37.54 -9.03
N MET A 467 -0.78 -38.08 -9.32
CA MET A 467 0.45 -37.68 -8.64
C MET A 467 0.78 -36.20 -8.88
N VAL A 468 0.61 -35.70 -10.10
CA VAL A 468 0.80 -34.28 -10.44
C VAL A 468 -0.23 -33.40 -9.75
N GLU A 469 -1.49 -33.85 -9.64
CA GLU A 469 -2.53 -33.13 -8.90
C GLU A 469 -2.28 -33.09 -7.39
N ASP A 470 -1.87 -34.21 -6.80
CA ASP A 470 -1.69 -34.33 -5.36
C ASP A 470 -0.39 -33.69 -4.86
N ASN A 471 0.65 -33.66 -5.70
CA ASN A 471 2.00 -33.28 -5.28
C ASN A 471 2.60 -32.12 -6.08
N GLY A 472 1.93 -31.63 -7.13
CA GLY A 472 2.40 -30.53 -7.96
C GLY A 472 2.35 -29.15 -7.27
N PRO A 473 2.74 -28.08 -7.99
CA PRO A 473 3.27 -28.09 -9.36
C PRO A 473 4.67 -28.72 -9.44
N PHE A 474 4.97 -29.36 -10.57
CA PHE A 474 6.28 -29.96 -10.86
C PHE A 474 7.03 -29.15 -11.91
N TYR A 475 8.27 -28.77 -11.60
CA TYR A 475 9.15 -28.07 -12.53
C TYR A 475 9.62 -29.01 -13.65
N ALA A 476 10.04 -30.22 -13.29
CA ALA A 476 10.58 -31.18 -14.25
C ALA A 476 10.00 -32.58 -14.08
N ILE A 477 9.95 -33.32 -15.18
CA ILE A 477 9.74 -34.76 -15.19
C ILE A 477 11.03 -35.48 -15.56
N LEU A 478 11.44 -36.43 -14.72
CA LEU A 478 12.63 -37.24 -14.87
C LEU A 478 12.25 -38.70 -15.11
N GLY A 479 12.77 -39.30 -16.17
CA GLY A 479 12.61 -40.73 -16.44
C GLY A 479 13.96 -41.45 -16.57
N TYR A 480 14.04 -42.66 -16.01
CA TYR A 480 15.17 -43.57 -16.19
C TYR A 480 14.75 -44.85 -16.92
N SER A 481 15.49 -45.27 -17.95
CA SER A 481 15.25 -46.51 -18.69
C SER A 481 13.81 -46.58 -19.24
N GLN A 482 12.97 -47.52 -18.78
CA GLN A 482 11.54 -47.55 -19.16
C GLN A 482 10.76 -46.32 -18.67
N GLY A 483 11.14 -45.70 -17.55
CA GLY A 483 10.56 -44.43 -17.11
C GLY A 483 10.82 -43.31 -18.12
N ALA A 484 12.01 -43.28 -18.76
CA ALA A 484 12.31 -42.34 -19.83
C ALA A 484 11.48 -42.61 -21.09
N ALA A 485 11.17 -43.87 -21.40
CA ALA A 485 10.25 -44.23 -22.48
C ALA A 485 8.79 -43.80 -22.19
N MET A 486 8.41 -43.72 -20.90
CA MET A 486 7.09 -43.29 -20.46
C MET A 486 6.88 -41.78 -20.56
N VAL A 487 7.93 -40.96 -20.41
CA VAL A 487 7.83 -39.48 -20.49
C VAL A 487 7.10 -39.00 -21.75
N PRO A 488 7.51 -39.34 -23.00
CA PRO A 488 6.78 -38.89 -24.19
C PRO A 488 5.38 -39.51 -24.31
N VAL A 489 5.16 -40.72 -23.78
CA VAL A 489 3.81 -41.33 -23.73
C VAL A 489 2.90 -40.50 -22.84
N TYR A 490 3.38 -40.09 -21.66
CA TYR A 490 2.64 -39.27 -20.73
C TYR A 490 2.36 -37.88 -21.30
N LEU A 491 3.38 -37.18 -21.80
CA LEU A 491 3.26 -35.85 -22.40
C LEU A 491 2.31 -35.80 -23.60
N ALA A 492 2.14 -36.90 -24.34
CA ALA A 492 1.20 -36.96 -25.46
C ALA A 492 -0.27 -37.15 -25.05
N ASN A 493 -0.53 -37.54 -23.80
CA ASN A 493 -1.85 -37.92 -23.31
C ASN A 493 -2.35 -37.09 -22.12
N THR A 494 -1.56 -36.12 -21.66
CA THR A 494 -1.89 -35.27 -20.50
C THR A 494 -2.00 -33.79 -20.90
N ASP A 495 -2.74 -33.01 -20.11
CA ASP A 495 -2.76 -31.55 -20.15
C ASP A 495 -1.79 -30.91 -19.13
N LYS A 496 -1.15 -31.72 -18.28
CA LYS A 496 -0.18 -31.24 -17.29
C LYS A 496 1.09 -30.73 -17.97
N THR A 497 1.58 -29.59 -17.51
CA THR A 497 2.77 -28.92 -18.06
C THR A 497 3.97 -29.09 -17.14
N PHE A 498 5.15 -29.16 -17.76
CA PHE A 498 6.45 -29.14 -17.09
C PHE A 498 7.36 -28.17 -17.84
N ASP A 499 8.33 -27.59 -17.15
CA ASP A 499 9.33 -26.71 -17.77
C ASP A 499 10.46 -27.53 -18.42
N ARG A 500 10.79 -28.70 -17.86
CA ARG A 500 11.89 -29.54 -18.35
C ARG A 500 11.51 -31.03 -18.38
N ALA A 501 11.99 -31.72 -19.41
CA ALA A 501 11.96 -33.19 -19.48
C ALA A 501 13.38 -33.77 -19.43
N LEU A 502 13.65 -34.65 -18.47
CA LEU A 502 14.97 -35.27 -18.25
C LEU A 502 14.87 -36.78 -18.51
N MET A 503 15.55 -37.28 -19.54
CA MET A 503 15.45 -38.68 -19.95
C MET A 503 16.81 -39.36 -19.93
N TYR A 504 17.00 -40.30 -19.00
CA TYR A 504 18.26 -41.01 -18.79
C TYR A 504 18.22 -42.44 -19.35
N ASN A 505 19.09 -42.75 -20.31
CA ASN A 505 19.22 -44.05 -20.96
C ASN A 505 17.88 -44.59 -21.51
N GLY A 506 17.08 -43.69 -22.09
CA GLY A 506 15.73 -43.96 -22.59
C GLY A 506 15.68 -44.50 -24.02
N TYR A 507 14.48 -44.91 -24.42
CA TYR A 507 14.18 -45.43 -25.76
C TYR A 507 12.71 -45.17 -26.11
N LEU A 508 12.34 -45.25 -27.39
CA LEU A 508 10.94 -45.24 -27.81
C LEU A 508 10.31 -46.64 -27.71
N PRO A 509 9.06 -46.78 -27.22
CA PRO A 509 8.39 -48.07 -27.09
C PRO A 509 7.89 -48.59 -28.45
N THR A 510 8.82 -48.94 -29.36
CA THR A 510 8.53 -49.26 -30.77
C THR A 510 7.68 -50.51 -31.00
N THR A 511 7.51 -51.37 -29.99
CA THR A 511 6.58 -52.51 -30.04
C THR A 511 5.13 -52.13 -29.70
N HIS A 512 4.88 -50.86 -29.37
CA HIS A 512 3.59 -50.31 -29.00
C HIS A 512 3.17 -49.26 -30.02
N GLU A 513 2.84 -49.72 -31.23
CA GLU A 513 2.50 -48.88 -32.39
C GLU A 513 1.38 -47.88 -32.08
N GLY A 514 0.38 -48.27 -31.28
CA GLY A 514 -0.69 -47.35 -30.85
C GLY A 514 -0.18 -46.17 -30.01
N LEU A 515 0.76 -46.39 -29.09
CA LEU A 515 1.38 -45.32 -28.29
C LEU A 515 2.30 -44.45 -29.14
N ILE A 516 3.01 -45.04 -30.11
CA ILE A 516 3.85 -44.29 -31.06
C ILE A 516 2.98 -43.39 -31.94
N ASP A 517 1.84 -43.88 -32.44
CA ASP A 517 0.90 -43.06 -33.22
C ASP A 517 0.42 -41.84 -32.41
N THR A 518 0.15 -42.01 -31.11
CA THR A 518 -0.24 -40.90 -30.22
C THR A 518 0.90 -39.90 -30.01
N ILE A 519 2.14 -40.37 -29.79
CA ILE A 519 3.31 -39.50 -29.70
C ILE A 519 3.52 -38.73 -31.02
N ASP A 520 3.42 -39.41 -32.16
CA ASP A 520 3.66 -38.82 -33.49
C ASP A 520 2.60 -37.80 -33.89
N ALA A 521 1.40 -37.87 -33.29
CA ALA A 521 0.34 -36.90 -33.52
C ALA A 521 0.62 -35.52 -32.91
N VAL A 522 1.44 -35.45 -31.86
CA VAL A 522 1.75 -34.21 -31.12
C VAL A 522 3.23 -33.82 -31.18
N ALA A 523 4.11 -34.74 -31.55
CA ALA A 523 5.52 -34.46 -31.74
C ALA A 523 5.77 -33.53 -32.96
N PRO A 524 6.81 -32.68 -32.93
CA PRO A 524 7.78 -32.55 -31.86
C PRO A 524 7.21 -31.81 -30.64
N PHE A 525 7.53 -32.27 -29.43
CA PHE A 525 7.16 -31.56 -28.20
C PHE A 525 8.00 -30.28 -28.05
N ASP A 526 7.35 -29.16 -27.71
CA ASP A 526 8.02 -27.86 -27.54
C ASP A 526 8.77 -27.73 -26.20
N ILE A 527 8.47 -28.60 -25.23
CA ILE A 527 9.15 -28.63 -23.93
C ILE A 527 10.66 -28.86 -24.12
N PRO A 528 11.52 -28.04 -23.51
CA PRO A 528 12.95 -28.29 -23.48
C PRO A 528 13.24 -29.66 -22.85
N ALA A 529 13.97 -30.50 -23.58
CA ALA A 529 14.28 -31.85 -23.17
C ALA A 529 15.79 -32.07 -23.12
N MET A 530 16.23 -32.93 -22.21
CA MET A 530 17.59 -33.45 -22.17
C MET A 530 17.52 -34.98 -22.26
N VAL A 531 18.26 -35.54 -23.21
CA VAL A 531 18.38 -36.98 -23.42
C VAL A 531 19.81 -37.40 -23.13
N PHE A 532 20.01 -38.12 -22.02
CA PHE A 532 21.29 -38.65 -21.61
C PHE A 532 21.48 -40.09 -22.07
N SER A 533 22.66 -40.41 -22.60
CA SER A 533 23.07 -41.78 -22.92
C SER A 533 24.49 -42.08 -22.44
N GLY A 534 24.65 -43.22 -21.76
CA GLY A 534 25.95 -43.78 -21.41
C GLY A 534 26.52 -44.63 -22.54
N GLU A 535 27.68 -44.29 -23.08
CA GLU A 535 28.29 -45.02 -24.20
C GLU A 535 28.74 -46.45 -23.82
N ASN A 536 28.86 -46.75 -22.52
CA ASN A 536 29.11 -48.11 -22.03
C ASN A 536 27.82 -48.94 -21.84
N ASP A 537 26.65 -48.38 -22.15
CA ASP A 537 25.38 -49.11 -22.20
C ASP A 537 25.20 -49.79 -23.56
N GLY A 538 25.65 -51.03 -23.65
CA GLY A 538 25.58 -51.82 -24.89
C GLY A 538 24.16 -52.19 -25.36
N SER A 539 23.10 -51.89 -24.59
CA SER A 539 21.73 -52.28 -24.94
C SER A 539 20.85 -51.11 -25.38
N PHE A 540 21.05 -49.90 -24.85
CA PHE A 540 20.16 -48.75 -25.12
C PHE A 540 20.84 -47.52 -25.73
N LYS A 541 22.18 -47.44 -25.76
CA LYS A 541 22.89 -46.25 -26.26
C LYS A 541 22.49 -45.82 -27.67
N ASP A 542 22.25 -46.78 -28.57
CA ASP A 542 21.92 -46.51 -29.98
C ASP A 542 20.44 -46.13 -30.18
N LEU A 543 19.62 -46.14 -29.12
CA LEU A 543 18.18 -45.84 -29.15
C LEU A 543 17.85 -44.41 -28.72
N ALA A 544 18.73 -43.78 -27.94
CA ALA A 544 18.55 -42.41 -27.45
C ALA A 544 18.30 -41.36 -28.57
N PRO A 545 18.98 -41.40 -29.73
CA PRO A 545 18.74 -40.42 -30.79
C PRO A 545 17.31 -40.45 -31.35
N ALA A 546 16.67 -41.62 -31.39
CA ALA A 546 15.29 -41.71 -31.87
C ALA A 546 14.30 -41.05 -30.91
N LEU A 547 14.56 -41.14 -29.61
CA LEU A 547 13.79 -40.46 -28.55
C LEU A 547 13.99 -38.95 -28.61
N ALA A 548 15.25 -38.48 -28.71
CA ALA A 548 15.59 -37.06 -28.81
C ALA A 548 14.86 -36.35 -29.98
N ASN A 549 14.75 -37.02 -31.14
CA ASN A 549 14.05 -36.49 -32.31
C ASN A 549 12.54 -36.25 -32.12
N LYS A 550 11.94 -36.65 -30.98
CA LYS A 550 10.56 -36.32 -30.63
C LYS A 550 10.40 -34.96 -29.97
N PHE A 551 11.49 -34.27 -29.63
CA PHE A 551 11.47 -32.96 -28.98
C PHE A 551 12.07 -31.91 -29.91
N ALA A 552 11.46 -30.72 -29.96
CA ALA A 552 11.93 -29.63 -30.82
C ALA A 552 13.29 -29.09 -30.35
N ASN A 553 13.49 -29.05 -29.03
CA ASN A 553 14.67 -28.52 -28.37
C ASN A 553 15.26 -29.59 -27.42
N SER A 554 15.96 -30.58 -28.00
CA SER A 554 16.65 -31.63 -27.23
C SER A 554 18.13 -31.30 -27.04
N LEU A 555 18.59 -31.31 -25.79
CA LEU A 555 20.00 -31.37 -25.42
C LEU A 555 20.43 -32.85 -25.34
N ASP A 556 21.20 -33.29 -26.33
CA ASP A 556 21.67 -34.68 -26.41
C ASP A 556 23.01 -34.82 -25.68
N VAL A 557 23.00 -35.49 -24.53
CA VAL A 557 24.16 -35.66 -23.65
C VAL A 557 24.71 -37.08 -23.76
N HIS A 558 25.98 -37.19 -24.17
CA HIS A 558 26.66 -38.47 -24.35
C HIS A 558 27.83 -38.59 -23.36
N SER A 559 27.71 -39.50 -22.40
CA SER A 559 28.80 -39.80 -21.47
C SER A 559 29.66 -40.97 -21.98
N ASN A 560 30.97 -40.72 -22.10
CA ASN A 560 31.94 -41.76 -22.45
C ASN A 560 32.23 -42.75 -21.30
N THR A 561 31.83 -42.41 -20.08
CA THR A 561 32.14 -43.15 -18.86
C THR A 561 30.94 -43.89 -18.27
N ALA A 562 29.73 -43.38 -18.45
CA ALA A 562 28.52 -43.97 -17.89
C ALA A 562 28.09 -45.25 -18.63
N GLY A 563 27.53 -46.20 -17.87
CA GLY A 563 26.79 -47.35 -18.38
C GLY A 563 25.29 -47.12 -18.31
N HIS A 564 24.51 -48.17 -18.02
CA HIS A 564 23.06 -48.07 -17.80
C HIS A 564 22.76 -47.61 -16.37
N HIS A 565 23.03 -46.35 -16.07
CA HIS A 565 22.72 -45.64 -14.82
C HIS A 565 22.72 -44.12 -15.05
N LEU A 566 22.17 -43.34 -14.11
CA LEU A 566 22.31 -41.87 -14.10
C LEU A 566 23.79 -41.46 -13.96
N PRO A 567 24.22 -40.31 -14.49
CA PRO A 567 25.61 -39.85 -14.38
C PRO A 567 26.03 -39.70 -12.92
N TYR A 568 27.27 -40.06 -12.62
CA TYR A 568 27.88 -39.75 -11.31
C TYR A 568 28.41 -38.33 -11.31
N GLN A 569 28.62 -37.75 -10.12
CA GLN A 569 29.20 -36.41 -9.99
C GLN A 569 30.58 -36.30 -10.66
N SER A 570 31.32 -37.40 -10.76
CA SER A 570 32.62 -37.45 -11.45
C SER A 570 32.54 -37.47 -12.98
N ASP A 571 31.34 -37.56 -13.56
CA ASP A 571 31.16 -37.59 -15.00
C ASP A 571 31.43 -36.21 -15.61
N SER A 572 32.17 -36.17 -16.72
CA SER A 572 32.50 -34.92 -17.41
C SER A 572 31.28 -34.15 -17.93
N THR A 573 30.12 -34.81 -18.07
CA THR A 573 28.89 -34.16 -18.53
C THR A 573 27.98 -33.72 -17.38
N PHE A 574 28.36 -33.95 -16.12
CA PHE A 574 27.50 -33.69 -14.97
C PHE A 574 27.12 -32.20 -14.85
N ASP A 575 28.09 -31.30 -14.97
CA ASP A 575 27.84 -29.85 -14.92
C ASP A 575 26.91 -29.38 -16.04
N THR A 576 27.06 -29.91 -17.26
CA THR A 576 26.16 -29.60 -18.38
C THR A 576 24.71 -30.02 -18.11
N ILE A 577 24.52 -31.11 -17.35
CA ILE A 577 23.20 -31.58 -16.95
C ILE A 577 22.62 -30.65 -15.88
N LEU A 578 23.42 -30.22 -14.91
CA LEU A 578 23.00 -29.23 -13.93
C LEU A 578 22.65 -27.91 -14.59
N ASP A 579 23.49 -27.42 -15.50
CA ASP A 579 23.24 -26.18 -16.26
C ASP A 579 21.89 -26.26 -16.98
N PHE A 580 21.57 -27.38 -17.63
CA PHE A 580 20.27 -27.55 -18.29
C PHE A 580 19.08 -27.56 -17.32
N ILE A 581 19.23 -28.20 -16.16
CA ILE A 581 18.18 -28.25 -15.13
C ILE A 581 17.97 -26.87 -14.52
N LEU A 582 19.03 -26.09 -14.36
CA LEU A 582 19.02 -24.76 -13.77
C LEU A 582 18.82 -23.64 -14.80
N ASP A 583 18.89 -23.94 -16.09
CA ASP A 583 18.67 -22.98 -17.17
C ASP A 583 17.25 -22.44 -17.07
N GLY A 584 17.07 -21.12 -17.14
CA GLY A 584 15.80 -20.45 -16.85
C GLY A 584 15.39 -20.42 -15.37
N LEU A 585 16.17 -21.03 -14.47
CA LEU A 585 16.10 -20.85 -13.01
C LEU A 585 17.31 -20.07 -12.46
N GLN A 586 18.17 -19.54 -13.33
CA GLN A 586 19.38 -18.81 -12.93
C GLN A 586 19.05 -17.53 -12.15
N THR A 587 19.08 -17.71 -10.83
CA THR A 587 19.78 -16.93 -9.81
C THR A 587 20.18 -15.52 -10.25
N PHE A 588 19.30 -14.58 -9.95
CA PHE A 588 19.72 -13.23 -9.62
C PHE A 588 21.04 -13.28 -8.82
N GLU A 589 22.10 -12.69 -9.37
CA GLU A 589 23.34 -12.49 -8.64
C GLU A 589 23.15 -11.27 -7.75
N LYS A 590 23.36 -11.39 -6.42
CA LYS A 590 23.14 -10.27 -5.49
C LYS A 590 23.89 -8.99 -5.90
N SER A 591 25.05 -9.13 -6.56
CA SER A 591 25.83 -8.01 -7.10
C SER A 591 25.12 -7.21 -8.19
N ASP A 592 24.13 -7.79 -8.88
CA ASP A 592 23.43 -7.17 -10.00
C ASP A 592 22.35 -6.17 -9.53
N SER A 593 21.93 -6.23 -8.27
CA SER A 593 21.01 -5.24 -7.68
C SER A 593 21.60 -3.84 -7.53
N TRP A 594 22.94 -3.73 -7.48
CA TRP A 594 23.61 -2.47 -7.16
C TRP A 594 23.61 -1.48 -8.33
N LEU A 595 23.18 -0.25 -8.03
CA LEU A 595 23.17 0.87 -8.96
C LEU A 595 24.54 1.55 -9.03
N CYS A 596 24.72 2.43 -10.02
CA CYS A 596 25.91 3.28 -10.15
C CYS A 596 27.26 2.54 -10.28
N GLN A 597 27.23 1.25 -10.61
CA GLN A 597 28.43 0.46 -10.79
C GLN A 597 29.24 0.92 -12.01
N ASN A 598 30.56 0.68 -11.97
CA ASN A 598 31.46 0.89 -13.11
C ASN A 598 31.46 2.32 -13.68
N GLY A 599 31.25 3.32 -12.83
CA GLY A 599 31.20 4.74 -13.22
C GLY A 599 30.04 5.09 -14.16
N GLN A 600 28.98 4.28 -14.17
CA GLN A 600 27.75 4.51 -14.96
C GLN A 600 26.68 5.29 -14.20
N GLY A 601 26.93 5.70 -12.95
CA GLY A 601 25.95 6.46 -12.18
C GLY A 601 25.62 7.81 -12.82
N PRO A 602 24.38 8.32 -12.64
CA PRO A 602 23.96 9.60 -13.18
C PRO A 602 24.73 10.76 -12.52
N TRP A 603 24.82 11.86 -13.27
CA TRP A 603 25.30 13.13 -12.74
C TRP A 603 24.18 13.82 -11.99
N VAL A 604 24.44 14.13 -10.73
CA VAL A 604 23.48 14.68 -9.79
C VAL A 604 23.84 16.12 -9.47
N LYS A 605 22.84 16.99 -9.51
CA LYS A 605 23.02 18.43 -9.29
C LYS A 605 22.80 18.79 -7.83
N ASP A 606 23.69 19.60 -7.28
CA ASP A 606 23.41 20.35 -6.05
C ASP A 606 22.55 21.59 -6.39
N LEU A 607 21.31 21.60 -5.90
CA LEU A 607 20.35 22.70 -6.07
C LEU A 607 20.36 23.70 -4.89
N ASN A 608 21.08 23.38 -3.80
CA ASN A 608 21.17 24.20 -2.59
C ASN A 608 22.41 25.12 -2.59
N GLY A 609 23.31 24.98 -3.57
CA GLY A 609 24.68 25.50 -3.59
C GLY A 609 24.95 26.92 -4.12
N GLU A 610 24.00 27.86 -4.14
CA GLU A 610 24.37 29.27 -4.42
C GLU A 610 25.07 29.92 -3.20
N GLY A 611 26.36 29.61 -2.98
CA GLY A 611 27.23 30.42 -2.11
C GLY A 611 28.24 29.72 -1.18
N ASN A 612 28.34 28.39 -1.16
CA ASN A 612 29.13 27.68 -0.14
C ASN A 612 30.49 27.15 -0.63
N SER A 613 31.46 27.11 0.29
CA SER A 613 32.89 26.91 0.05
C SER A 613 33.30 25.43 0.03
N TYR A 614 33.16 24.75 -1.11
CA TYR A 614 33.58 23.36 -1.29
C TYR A 614 34.87 23.19 -2.13
N ASN A 615 35.59 22.11 -1.85
CA ASN A 615 36.68 21.57 -2.70
C ASN A 615 36.08 20.55 -3.67
N SER A 616 35.54 21.01 -4.79
CA SER A 616 34.92 20.18 -5.83
C SER A 616 35.81 19.07 -6.42
N ASN A 617 35.19 17.93 -6.72
CA ASN A 617 35.54 16.98 -7.77
C ASN A 617 35.55 17.69 -9.15
N THR A 618 36.61 17.52 -9.95
CA THR A 618 36.65 17.91 -11.37
C THR A 618 36.85 16.69 -12.26
N ARG A 619 35.78 15.95 -12.52
CA ARG A 619 35.73 15.00 -13.64
C ARG A 619 34.41 15.03 -14.40
N GLY A 620 34.04 16.18 -14.95
CA GLY A 620 32.83 16.28 -15.78
C GLY A 620 32.83 17.37 -16.85
N ALA A 621 33.90 17.49 -17.67
CA ALA A 621 33.86 17.83 -19.11
C ALA A 621 35.26 18.22 -19.66
N GLY A 622 36.03 17.24 -20.15
CA GLY A 622 37.05 17.45 -21.19
C GLY A 622 38.53 17.41 -20.80
N GLN A 623 39.17 16.25 -21.05
CA GLN A 623 40.61 16.06 -21.35
C GLN A 623 41.73 16.48 -20.37
N SER A 624 42.92 15.92 -20.63
CA SER A 624 44.13 15.93 -19.81
C SER A 624 44.81 17.29 -19.62
N GLY A 625 45.37 17.51 -18.44
CA GLY A 625 46.37 18.56 -18.19
C GLY A 625 46.19 19.15 -16.80
N GLY A 626 47.15 18.87 -15.90
CA GLY A 626 47.09 19.32 -14.52
C GLY A 626 46.93 20.83 -14.39
N GLY A 627 45.93 21.23 -13.59
CA GLY A 627 45.66 22.60 -13.15
C GLY A 627 44.25 22.67 -12.55
N GLY A 628 44.12 23.12 -11.30
CA GLY A 628 42.86 23.10 -10.52
C GLY A 628 41.75 24.04 -11.01
N GLY A 629 40.50 23.71 -10.65
CA GLY A 629 39.25 24.47 -10.87
C GLY A 629 38.01 23.71 -10.33
N SER A 630 36.80 24.30 -10.25
CA SER A 630 35.63 23.84 -9.44
C SER A 630 34.21 23.86 -10.08
N GLY A 631 33.24 23.00 -9.67
CA GLY A 631 31.82 22.96 -10.15
C GLY A 631 30.77 22.16 -9.30
N PRO A 632 29.43 22.28 -9.55
CA PRO A 632 28.29 21.88 -8.67
C PRO A 632 27.60 20.52 -8.96
N TRP A 633 28.34 19.54 -9.49
CA TRP A 633 27.77 18.25 -9.90
C TRP A 633 28.59 17.10 -9.32
N PHE A 634 27.90 16.08 -8.83
CA PHE A 634 28.46 14.84 -8.30
C PHE A 634 28.04 13.66 -9.18
N GLN A 635 28.81 12.58 -9.18
CA GLN A 635 28.41 11.35 -9.87
C GLN A 635 28.23 10.26 -8.82
N CYS A 636 27.08 9.58 -8.83
CA CYS A 636 26.87 8.40 -7.99
C CYS A 636 27.85 7.29 -8.39
N GLU A 637 28.53 6.68 -7.42
CA GLU A 637 29.55 5.64 -7.67
C GLU A 637 29.51 4.54 -6.62
N VAL A 638 29.36 3.30 -7.09
CA VAL A 638 29.41 2.07 -6.27
C VAL A 638 30.35 1.07 -6.94
N SER A 639 31.09 0.29 -6.16
CA SER A 639 31.85 -0.87 -6.63
C SER A 639 31.59 -2.06 -5.74
N VAL A 640 31.21 -3.18 -6.36
CA VAL A 640 30.93 -4.43 -5.67
C VAL A 640 31.99 -5.46 -6.06
N THR A 641 32.59 -6.10 -5.06
CA THR A 641 33.48 -7.25 -5.24
C THR A 641 32.94 -8.41 -4.44
N VAL A 642 32.62 -9.52 -5.12
CA VAL A 642 32.12 -10.74 -4.49
C VAL A 642 33.30 -11.63 -4.11
N ASN A 643 33.34 -12.09 -2.86
CA ASN A 643 34.23 -13.17 -2.40
C ASN A 643 33.40 -14.42 -2.05
N SER A 644 34.01 -15.46 -1.46
CA SER A 644 33.30 -16.73 -1.24
C SER A 644 32.09 -16.62 -0.32
N ASN A 645 32.07 -15.64 0.60
CA ASN A 645 31.04 -15.54 1.63
C ASN A 645 30.31 -14.20 1.64
N ASN A 646 30.94 -13.11 1.17
CA ASN A 646 30.43 -11.75 1.31
C ASN A 646 30.57 -10.93 0.01
N MET A 647 29.67 -9.97 -0.18
CA MET A 647 29.87 -8.80 -1.05
C MET A 647 30.66 -7.74 -0.29
N GLN A 648 31.75 -7.28 -0.88
CA GLN A 648 32.49 -6.11 -0.44
C GLN A 648 32.05 -4.92 -1.31
N VAL A 649 31.44 -3.92 -0.70
CA VAL A 649 30.82 -2.81 -1.40
C VAL A 649 31.50 -1.52 -0.98
N THR A 650 32.02 -0.77 -1.94
CA THR A 650 32.55 0.57 -1.70
C THR A 650 31.66 1.59 -2.40
N SER A 651 31.27 2.66 -1.72
CA SER A 651 30.44 3.72 -2.31
C SER A 651 30.94 5.12 -1.95
N ASN A 652 30.58 6.09 -2.79
CA ASN A 652 30.86 7.50 -2.48
C ASN A 652 29.74 8.20 -1.68
N ALA A 653 28.72 7.43 -1.24
CA ALA A 653 27.50 7.89 -0.58
C ALA A 653 26.75 9.03 -1.28
N ILE A 654 26.90 9.15 -2.61
CA ILE A 654 26.13 10.10 -3.41
C ILE A 654 24.89 9.40 -3.97
N PRO A 655 23.67 9.87 -3.69
CA PRO A 655 22.47 9.28 -4.25
C PRO A 655 22.46 9.42 -5.78
N ASN A 656 21.69 8.57 -6.46
CA ASN A 656 21.49 8.63 -7.91
C ASN A 656 20.41 9.65 -8.34
N HIS A 657 19.87 10.43 -7.41
CA HIS A 657 18.86 11.47 -7.63
C HIS A 657 19.25 12.81 -6.99
N ASN A 658 18.59 13.89 -7.43
CA ASN A 658 18.94 15.27 -7.07
C ASN A 658 18.85 15.57 -5.56
N TRP A 659 19.77 16.39 -5.06
CA TRP A 659 19.94 16.68 -3.63
C TRP A 659 18.80 17.45 -2.96
N LEU A 660 17.86 17.94 -3.76
CA LEU A 660 16.61 18.48 -3.26
C LEU A 660 15.80 17.42 -2.50
N SER A 661 15.94 16.15 -2.89
CA SER A 661 15.34 15.03 -2.15
C SER A 661 15.92 14.89 -0.76
N ALA A 662 17.23 14.77 -0.63
CA ALA A 662 17.83 14.49 0.67
C ALA A 662 18.09 15.73 1.55
N PHE A 663 17.37 16.85 1.37
CA PHE A 663 17.64 18.17 2.01
C PHE A 663 19.14 18.43 2.28
N ALA A 664 19.99 18.08 1.32
CA ALA A 664 21.39 17.80 1.59
C ALA A 664 22.27 19.04 1.52
N ALA A 665 21.80 20.16 2.05
CA ALA A 665 22.58 21.39 2.07
C ALA A 665 23.93 21.08 2.75
N ASN A 666 25.02 21.22 2.01
CA ASN A 666 26.40 21.04 2.49
C ASN A 666 26.89 19.59 2.71
N ALA A 667 26.27 18.58 2.10
CA ALA A 667 26.87 17.24 2.07
C ALA A 667 28.12 17.21 1.14
N ASP A 668 29.03 16.27 1.36
CA ASP A 668 30.22 16.01 0.54
C ASP A 668 30.29 14.51 0.20
N GLU A 669 31.00 14.13 -0.86
CA GLU A 669 31.34 12.71 -1.15
C GLU A 669 32.00 12.06 0.08
N GLN A 670 31.50 10.90 0.50
CA GLN A 670 32.09 10.09 1.58
C GLN A 670 32.79 8.88 0.98
N ASN A 671 33.69 8.23 1.72
CA ASN A 671 34.19 6.92 1.33
C ASN A 671 33.63 5.89 2.30
N MET A 672 32.70 5.08 1.83
CA MET A 672 32.04 4.05 2.64
C MET A 672 32.48 2.67 2.15
N ASP A 673 32.69 1.77 3.11
CA ASP A 673 32.99 0.36 2.89
C ASP A 673 31.97 -0.48 3.66
N TRP A 674 31.33 -1.43 2.98
CA TRP A 674 30.30 -2.31 3.54
C TRP A 674 30.65 -3.76 3.25
N THR A 675 30.49 -4.62 4.26
CA THR A 675 30.58 -6.07 4.10
C THR A 675 29.19 -6.67 4.26
N ILE A 676 28.62 -7.24 3.19
CA ILE A 676 27.27 -7.83 3.19
C ILE A 676 27.38 -9.35 3.00
N PRO A 677 26.84 -10.19 3.89
CA PRO A 677 26.81 -11.64 3.71
C PRO A 677 26.06 -12.06 2.44
N LEU A 678 26.63 -13.00 1.68
CA LEU A 678 25.95 -13.60 0.51
C LEU A 678 24.89 -14.60 0.93
N ASN A 679 25.19 -15.38 1.97
CA ASN A 679 24.31 -16.41 2.51
C ASN A 679 23.95 -16.00 3.94
N PRO A 680 22.83 -15.27 4.14
CA PRO A 680 22.38 -14.92 5.48
C PRO A 680 22.09 -16.20 6.28
N VAL A 681 22.38 -16.14 7.58
CA VAL A 681 22.15 -17.23 8.53
C VAL A 681 21.20 -16.71 9.59
N GLU A 682 20.12 -17.44 9.85
CA GLU A 682 19.15 -17.07 10.88
C GLU A 682 19.79 -17.02 12.26
N ASP A 683 19.46 -15.98 13.01
CA ASP A 683 19.89 -15.86 14.39
C ASP A 683 19.03 -16.73 15.31
N THR A 684 19.60 -17.87 15.71
CA THR A 684 18.95 -18.84 16.61
C THR A 684 19.52 -18.81 18.02
N SER A 685 20.46 -17.89 18.29
CA SER A 685 21.28 -17.92 19.51
C SER A 685 20.59 -17.24 20.69
N GLY A 686 19.73 -16.24 20.42
CA GLY A 686 19.06 -15.42 21.41
C GLY A 686 20.01 -14.77 22.44
N GLY A 687 19.43 -14.12 23.45
CA GLY A 687 20.20 -13.47 24.51
C GLY A 687 20.74 -12.09 24.14
N HIS A 688 20.15 -11.48 23.11
CA HIS A 688 20.49 -10.15 22.63
C HIS A 688 19.87 -9.06 23.50
N ASN A 689 20.41 -7.85 23.37
CA ASN A 689 19.85 -6.70 24.07
C ASN A 689 18.51 -6.30 23.44
N SER A 690 17.42 -6.28 24.21
CA SER A 690 16.09 -5.87 23.74
C SER A 690 15.79 -4.38 23.88
N ALA A 691 16.74 -3.57 24.35
CA ALA A 691 16.48 -2.16 24.72
C ALA A 691 15.83 -1.34 23.60
N ASN A 692 16.17 -1.60 22.34
CA ASN A 692 15.78 -0.75 21.20
C ASN A 692 14.86 -1.49 20.21
N CYS A 693 14.48 -2.72 20.56
CA CYS A 693 13.49 -3.51 19.85
C CYS A 693 12.78 -4.42 20.86
N PRO A 694 12.02 -3.87 21.84
CA PRO A 694 11.46 -4.64 22.95
C PRO A 694 10.60 -5.82 22.50
N ALA A 695 9.90 -5.65 21.36
CA ALA A 695 9.09 -6.69 20.73
C ALA A 695 9.89 -7.93 20.32
N ALA A 696 11.18 -7.81 19.99
CA ALA A 696 12.04 -8.95 19.70
C ALA A 696 12.44 -9.72 20.97
N ASN A 697 12.29 -9.12 22.15
CA ASN A 697 12.51 -9.76 23.46
C ASN A 697 13.85 -10.54 23.59
N GLY A 698 14.90 -10.02 22.95
CA GLY A 698 16.24 -10.63 22.95
C GLY A 698 16.39 -11.88 22.08
N ALA A 699 15.39 -12.22 21.25
CA ALA A 699 15.49 -13.27 20.24
C ALA A 699 16.41 -12.88 19.09
N TYR A 700 16.45 -11.58 18.75
CA TYR A 700 17.20 -11.02 17.62
C TYR A 700 18.09 -9.86 18.08
N GLU A 701 19.21 -9.63 17.39
CA GLU A 701 20.04 -8.44 17.60
C GLU A 701 19.28 -7.19 17.15
N CYS A 702 19.07 -6.23 18.06
CA CYS A 702 18.41 -4.98 17.70
C CYS A 702 19.28 -4.13 16.76
N ALA A 703 18.63 -3.38 15.88
CA ALA A 703 19.28 -2.34 15.13
C ALA A 703 19.90 -1.30 16.09
N PRO A 704 21.05 -0.69 15.74
CA PRO A 704 21.66 0.35 16.55
C PRO A 704 20.75 1.60 16.61
N ASP A 705 20.67 2.23 17.78
CA ASP A 705 19.94 3.52 17.96
C ASP A 705 20.45 4.64 17.06
N ARG A 706 21.73 4.57 16.70
CA ARG A 706 22.40 5.60 15.93
C ARG A 706 23.37 4.97 14.96
N GLY A 707 23.26 5.39 13.70
CA GLY A 707 24.11 4.95 12.61
C GLY A 707 23.34 4.17 11.56
N ALA A 708 24.10 3.61 10.62
CA ALA A 708 23.52 2.83 9.55
C ALA A 708 23.00 1.49 10.09
N VAL A 709 21.87 1.04 9.57
CA VAL A 709 21.30 -0.29 9.82
C VAL A 709 21.38 -1.16 8.57
N ALA A 710 21.47 -0.52 7.41
CA ALA A 710 21.54 -1.13 6.10
C ALA A 710 22.18 -0.16 5.09
N VAL A 711 22.30 -0.58 3.84
CA VAL A 711 22.80 0.24 2.74
C VAL A 711 21.87 0.11 1.53
N ALA A 712 21.46 1.24 0.96
CA ALA A 712 20.66 1.28 -0.25
C ALA A 712 21.48 0.83 -1.47
N VAL A 713 20.83 0.33 -2.52
CA VAL A 713 21.53 -0.19 -3.71
C VAL A 713 22.27 0.89 -4.51
N ASN A 714 21.96 2.17 -4.30
CA ASN A 714 22.77 3.30 -4.80
C ASN A 714 24.00 3.62 -3.93
N GLY A 715 24.22 2.89 -2.85
CA GLY A 715 25.38 3.03 -1.95
C GLY A 715 25.21 4.06 -0.83
N VAL A 716 24.05 4.68 -0.69
CA VAL A 716 23.73 5.60 0.41
C VAL A 716 23.31 4.79 1.66
N PRO A 717 23.77 5.16 2.87
CA PRO A 717 23.35 4.50 4.11
C PRO A 717 21.84 4.59 4.36
N ILE A 718 21.28 3.55 4.97
CA ILE A 718 19.92 3.52 5.51
C ILE A 718 20.03 3.52 7.03
N PHE A 719 19.33 4.44 7.68
CA PHE A 719 19.32 4.59 9.14
C PHE A 719 17.99 4.09 9.70
N GLY A 720 18.00 3.74 10.98
CA GLY A 720 16.78 3.39 11.70
C GLY A 720 15.89 4.62 11.96
N PRO A 721 14.78 4.44 12.69
CA PRO A 721 13.85 5.53 13.01
C PRO A 721 14.50 6.69 13.81
N GLU A 722 15.55 6.41 14.58
CA GLU A 722 16.22 7.38 15.44
C GLU A 722 17.42 8.06 14.78
N GLU A 723 17.57 9.37 14.99
CA GLU A 723 18.82 10.07 14.69
C GLU A 723 19.22 11.14 15.71
N GLY A 724 19.32 10.71 16.97
CA GLY A 724 19.84 11.53 18.05
C GLY A 724 19.03 11.38 19.33
N PRO A 725 19.45 12.06 20.41
CA PRO A 725 18.69 12.09 21.65
C PRO A 725 17.36 12.82 21.44
N GLY A 726 16.29 12.06 21.22
CA GLY A 726 14.91 12.54 21.21
C GLY A 726 14.21 12.39 19.86
N GLY A 727 13.58 11.24 19.65
CA GLY A 727 12.45 11.14 18.72
C GLY A 727 12.71 10.40 17.42
N ASP A 728 11.62 9.85 16.89
CA ASP A 728 11.49 9.22 15.59
C ASP A 728 11.44 10.30 14.50
N ALA A 729 12.45 10.34 13.64
CA ALA A 729 12.63 11.42 12.65
C ALA A 729 11.50 11.45 11.62
N VAL A 730 10.94 10.28 11.28
CA VAL A 730 9.87 10.19 10.29
C VAL A 730 8.54 10.55 10.95
N ALA A 731 8.27 10.03 12.14
CA ALA A 731 7.04 10.38 12.85
C ALA A 731 6.97 11.89 13.17
N LEU A 732 8.10 12.56 13.37
CA LEU A 732 8.18 14.02 13.45
C LEU A 732 7.71 14.72 12.16
N GLU A 733 8.18 14.26 10.99
CA GLU A 733 7.75 14.78 9.67
C GLU A 733 6.23 14.64 9.47
N PHE A 734 5.64 13.53 9.95
CA PHE A 734 4.19 13.31 9.89
C PHE A 734 3.41 13.97 11.04
N LEU A 735 4.05 14.78 11.88
CA LEU A 735 3.44 15.54 12.98
C LEU A 735 2.86 14.64 14.08
N TYR A 736 3.40 13.43 14.26
CA TYR A 736 2.95 12.50 15.29
C TYR A 736 3.50 12.84 16.67
N PHE A 737 4.62 13.55 16.76
CA PHE A 737 5.24 13.91 18.02
C PHE A 737 5.65 15.39 18.01
N ASP A 738 5.53 16.05 19.16
CA ASP A 738 6.16 17.34 19.39
C ASP A 738 7.57 17.06 19.94
N GLU A 739 8.60 17.23 19.11
CA GLU A 739 10.00 17.02 19.50
C GLU A 739 10.73 18.35 19.67
N ASP A 740 11.15 18.66 20.91
CA ASP A 740 11.78 19.92 21.28
C ASP A 740 13.31 19.83 21.52
N ARG A 741 13.89 18.63 21.45
CA ARG A 741 15.31 18.34 21.73
C ARG A 741 16.16 18.47 20.48
N GLN A 742 15.78 17.80 19.39
CA GLN A 742 16.45 17.88 18.08
C GLN A 742 15.43 17.76 16.92
N PRO A 743 14.85 18.88 16.45
CA PRO A 743 14.04 18.86 15.25
C PRO A 743 14.90 18.55 14.03
N ILE A 744 14.50 17.54 13.28
CA ILE A 744 15.12 17.08 12.05
C ILE A 744 14.07 17.26 10.95
N ASP A 745 14.46 17.89 9.85
CA ASP A 745 13.61 18.06 8.67
C ASP A 745 14.02 17.02 7.62
N LEU A 746 13.10 16.13 7.26
CA LEU A 746 13.32 15.16 6.20
C LEU A 746 12.93 15.75 4.85
N GLY A 747 13.70 15.43 3.80
CA GLY A 747 13.36 15.86 2.45
C GLY A 747 12.56 14.81 1.70
N TYR A 748 12.37 15.01 0.39
CA TYR A 748 11.74 13.99 -0.45
C TYR A 748 12.51 12.67 -0.34
N CYS A 749 11.77 11.55 -0.41
CA CYS A 749 12.27 10.22 -0.08
C CYS A 749 12.61 10.02 1.41
N GLY A 750 12.23 10.95 2.29
CA GLY A 750 12.52 10.89 3.72
C GLY A 750 14.00 10.69 4.03
N ALA A 751 14.84 11.48 3.36
CA ALA A 751 16.27 11.53 3.55
C ALA A 751 16.71 12.93 3.99
N HIS A 752 17.82 13.00 4.72
CA HIS A 752 18.50 14.27 4.95
C HIS A 752 20.02 14.12 4.86
N ASN A 753 20.75 15.19 5.23
CA ASN A 753 22.20 15.15 5.43
C ASN A 753 22.60 15.34 6.91
N GLY A 754 23.42 14.42 7.42
CA GLY A 754 24.03 14.49 8.75
C GLY A 754 25.56 14.57 8.72
N PRO A 755 26.24 14.47 9.88
CA PRO A 755 27.71 14.50 9.97
C PRO A 755 28.43 13.40 9.17
N GLY A 756 27.72 12.33 8.79
CA GLY A 756 28.19 11.21 7.97
C GLY A 756 27.79 11.29 6.49
N GLY A 757 27.21 12.42 6.04
CA GLY A 757 26.67 12.57 4.69
C GLY A 757 25.17 12.29 4.60
N VAL A 758 24.68 12.10 3.38
CA VAL A 758 23.28 11.79 3.08
C VAL A 758 22.93 10.37 3.52
N HIS A 759 21.71 10.16 4.01
CA HIS A 759 21.16 8.85 4.35
C HIS A 759 19.62 8.87 4.37
N TYR A 760 18.99 7.69 4.25
CA TYR A 760 17.52 7.52 4.23
C TYR A 760 16.98 7.06 5.59
N HIS A 761 15.82 7.58 5.98
CA HIS A 761 15.05 7.13 7.17
C HIS A 761 13.70 6.50 6.84
N PHE A 762 13.09 6.91 5.72
CA PHE A 762 11.72 6.50 5.40
C PHE A 762 11.61 5.70 4.12
N ASP A 763 12.11 6.24 3.01
CA ASP A 763 11.81 5.71 1.68
C ASP A 763 13.02 5.75 0.74
N ALA A 764 13.53 4.58 0.37
CA ALA A 764 14.59 4.48 -0.63
C ALA A 764 14.09 4.10 -2.03
N MET A 765 12.77 3.95 -2.27
CA MET A 765 12.21 3.59 -3.58
C MET A 765 12.43 4.67 -4.64
N CYS A 766 12.57 5.93 -4.24
CA CYS A 766 12.80 7.03 -5.17
C CYS A 766 14.13 6.92 -5.96
N GLN A 767 15.04 6.01 -5.56
CA GLN A 767 16.22 5.66 -6.38
C GLN A 767 15.84 4.96 -7.70
N PHE A 768 14.62 4.44 -7.82
CA PHE A 768 14.08 3.82 -9.04
C PHE A 768 13.04 4.67 -9.75
N TRP A 769 12.72 5.85 -9.20
CA TRP A 769 11.75 6.73 -9.82
C TRP A 769 12.33 7.30 -11.12
N ASP A 770 11.75 6.87 -12.24
CA ASP A 770 12.01 7.44 -13.56
C ASP A 770 10.83 8.33 -13.92
N ASP A 771 11.13 9.59 -14.20
CA ASP A 771 10.14 10.63 -14.38
C ASP A 771 9.33 10.39 -15.69
N PRO A 772 8.01 10.15 -15.60
CA PRO A 772 7.21 9.81 -16.76
C PRO A 772 6.94 11.00 -17.70
N ASN A 773 7.19 12.25 -17.29
CA ASN A 773 6.71 13.46 -17.98
C ASN A 773 7.69 14.66 -18.06
N GLY A 774 8.93 14.57 -17.57
CA GLY A 774 9.84 15.71 -17.47
C GLY A 774 9.75 16.47 -16.12
N GLU A 775 9.09 15.90 -15.11
CA GLU A 775 8.88 16.41 -13.76
C GLU A 775 10.14 16.30 -12.87
N THR A 776 10.08 16.86 -11.66
CA THR A 776 11.24 16.88 -10.74
C THR A 776 10.93 16.12 -9.47
N ILE A 777 11.94 15.76 -8.68
CA ILE A 777 11.80 14.95 -7.45
C ILE A 777 10.81 15.52 -6.40
N VAL A 778 10.39 16.78 -6.55
CA VAL A 778 9.32 17.39 -5.75
C VAL A 778 7.93 16.81 -6.02
N ASN A 779 7.77 16.13 -7.16
CA ASN A 779 6.54 15.49 -7.61
C ASN A 779 6.46 14.02 -7.17
N TYR A 780 7.54 13.46 -6.63
CA TYR A 780 7.56 12.08 -6.19
C TYR A 780 6.74 11.94 -4.89
N ASP A 781 5.75 11.06 -4.93
CA ASP A 781 5.03 10.55 -3.78
C ASP A 781 5.05 9.01 -3.81
N TYR A 782 5.10 8.37 -2.64
CA TYR A 782 5.12 6.89 -2.59
C TYR A 782 3.83 6.28 -3.18
N THR A 783 2.73 7.02 -3.24
CA THR A 783 1.47 6.58 -3.87
C THR A 783 1.55 6.50 -5.40
N ASP A 784 2.59 7.06 -6.02
CA ASP A 784 2.85 6.95 -7.45
C ASP A 784 3.56 5.65 -7.85
N LEU A 785 3.97 4.83 -6.87
CA LEU A 785 4.59 3.52 -7.11
C LEU A 785 3.59 2.55 -7.76
N ASP A 786 4.07 1.74 -8.71
CA ASP A 786 3.21 0.81 -9.47
C ASP A 786 2.67 -0.33 -8.57
N PRO A 787 1.36 -0.35 -8.26
CA PRO A 787 0.78 -1.36 -7.36
C PRO A 787 0.61 -2.73 -8.03
N THR A 788 0.94 -2.86 -9.32
CA THR A 788 0.76 -4.10 -10.09
C THR A 788 2.04 -4.93 -10.18
N THR A 789 3.13 -4.46 -9.59
CA THR A 789 4.44 -5.11 -9.65
C THR A 789 5.04 -5.28 -8.27
N HIS A 790 5.77 -6.39 -8.06
CA HIS A 790 6.57 -6.57 -6.85
C HIS A 790 7.66 -5.49 -6.80
N SER A 791 7.90 -4.92 -5.62
CA SER A 791 8.92 -3.90 -5.45
C SER A 791 10.31 -4.46 -5.77
N PRO A 792 11.25 -3.64 -6.30
CA PRO A 792 12.64 -4.04 -6.46
C PRO A 792 13.38 -4.07 -5.11
N ILE A 793 14.55 -4.70 -5.09
CA ILE A 793 15.48 -4.59 -3.96
C ILE A 793 15.99 -3.15 -3.86
N ILE A 794 15.66 -2.48 -2.76
CA ILE A 794 16.09 -1.09 -2.48
C ILE A 794 17.37 -1.02 -1.66
N GLY A 795 17.72 -2.09 -0.95
CA GLY A 795 18.92 -2.14 -0.12
C GLY A 795 19.23 -3.52 0.44
N TRP A 796 20.32 -3.60 1.20
CA TRP A 796 20.78 -4.81 1.87
C TRP A 796 21.04 -4.52 3.34
N ALA A 797 20.44 -5.33 4.22
CA ALA A 797 20.71 -5.32 5.66
C ALA A 797 22.07 -5.97 5.97
N PHE A 798 22.62 -5.66 7.15
CA PHE A 798 23.96 -6.14 7.55
C PHE A 798 24.03 -7.62 7.90
N ASP A 799 22.89 -8.29 8.04
CA ASP A 799 22.78 -9.75 8.13
C ASP A 799 22.73 -10.43 6.75
N GLY A 800 22.62 -9.67 5.65
CA GLY A 800 22.65 -10.17 4.28
C GLY A 800 21.28 -10.46 3.66
N TYR A 801 20.19 -10.18 4.38
CA TYR A 801 18.85 -10.21 3.81
C TYR A 801 18.55 -8.94 2.99
N PRO A 802 17.77 -9.05 1.90
CA PRO A 802 17.39 -7.93 1.07
C PRO A 802 16.32 -7.06 1.74
N ILE A 803 16.25 -5.80 1.33
CA ILE A 803 15.19 -4.85 1.68
C ILE A 803 14.42 -4.51 0.41
N TYR A 804 13.10 -4.61 0.45
CA TYR A 804 12.18 -4.28 -0.64
C TYR A 804 11.31 -3.06 -0.32
N GLY A 805 10.66 -2.47 -1.32
CA GLY A 805 9.59 -1.49 -1.13
C GLY A 805 8.26 -2.12 -0.69
N MET A 806 7.19 -1.32 -0.65
CA MET A 806 5.92 -1.67 0.00
C MET A 806 5.02 -2.69 -0.72
N TYR A 807 5.35 -3.13 -1.92
CA TYR A 807 4.58 -4.13 -2.67
C TYR A 807 5.30 -5.47 -2.74
N GLY A 808 4.63 -6.53 -2.30
CA GLY A 808 5.11 -7.92 -2.32
C GLY A 808 4.06 -8.89 -2.84
N TRP A 809 4.33 -10.20 -2.76
CA TRP A 809 3.36 -11.23 -3.16
C TRP A 809 2.65 -11.87 -1.96
N ASP A 810 1.36 -12.19 -2.14
CA ASP A 810 0.60 -13.04 -1.24
C ASP A 810 0.89 -14.54 -1.49
N SER A 811 0.21 -15.42 -0.75
CA SER A 811 0.35 -16.88 -0.91
C SER A 811 -0.07 -17.42 -2.29
N ASN A 812 -0.83 -16.65 -3.06
CA ASN A 812 -1.30 -17.00 -4.40
C ASN A 812 -0.43 -16.39 -5.51
N GLY A 813 0.58 -15.59 -5.16
CA GLY A 813 1.42 -14.85 -6.11
C GLY A 813 0.79 -13.56 -6.62
N GLU A 814 -0.28 -13.06 -6.00
CA GLU A 814 -0.87 -11.76 -6.31
C GLU A 814 -0.08 -10.63 -5.64
N VAL A 815 0.08 -9.50 -6.33
CA VAL A 815 0.78 -8.33 -5.76
C VAL A 815 -0.13 -7.64 -4.75
N ILE A 816 0.36 -7.50 -3.51
CA ILE A 816 -0.34 -6.87 -2.39
C ILE A 816 0.52 -5.77 -1.75
N PRO A 817 -0.10 -4.72 -1.19
CA PRO A 817 0.60 -3.81 -0.29
C PRO A 817 0.95 -4.54 1.02
N LEU A 818 2.18 -4.37 1.46
CA LEU A 818 2.69 -4.91 2.72
C LEU A 818 2.61 -3.85 3.81
N THR A 819 1.97 -4.19 4.92
CA THR A 819 1.66 -3.28 6.02
C THR A 819 2.44 -3.63 7.29
N SER A 820 2.91 -2.61 8.00
CA SER A 820 3.56 -2.75 9.30
C SER A 820 2.57 -3.24 10.38
N SER A 821 3.11 -4.01 11.33
CA SER A 821 2.40 -4.51 12.52
C SER A 821 2.66 -3.69 13.78
N TYR A 822 3.02 -2.41 13.65
CA TYR A 822 3.23 -1.50 14.77
C TYR A 822 2.12 -0.45 14.89
N GLU A 823 1.78 -0.10 16.12
CA GLU A 823 0.84 0.98 16.44
C GLU A 823 1.25 1.77 17.69
N VAL A 824 0.88 3.04 17.73
CA VAL A 824 1.08 3.91 18.91
C VAL A 824 -0.12 3.81 19.84
N GLU A 825 0.11 3.55 21.12
CA GLU A 825 -0.96 3.52 22.14
C GLU A 825 -1.02 4.85 22.91
N ARG A 826 -1.72 5.87 22.38
CA ARG A 826 -1.97 7.10 23.16
C ARG A 826 -3.10 6.87 24.17
N THR A 827 -2.79 6.20 25.28
CA THR A 827 -3.76 5.91 26.35
C THR A 827 -4.20 7.15 27.16
N SER A 828 -3.60 8.33 26.95
CA SER A 828 -4.05 9.61 27.53
C SER A 828 -3.48 10.84 26.80
N GLU A 829 -4.00 12.05 27.08
CA GLU A 829 -3.36 13.32 26.72
C GLU A 829 -1.93 13.34 27.31
N GLY A 830 -0.93 13.01 26.48
CA GLY A 830 0.46 12.80 26.88
C GLY A 830 0.94 11.34 26.99
N GLY A 831 0.25 10.39 26.35
CA GLY A 831 0.60 8.96 26.32
C GLY A 831 2.01 8.68 25.80
N ASP A 832 2.63 7.69 26.44
CA ASP A 832 4.05 7.27 26.49
C ASP A 832 5.07 8.24 25.92
N GLN A 833 5.90 8.78 26.82
CA GLN A 833 7.01 9.69 26.55
C GLN A 833 8.28 8.93 26.88
N GLY A 834 8.55 7.87 26.12
CA GLY A 834 9.86 7.22 26.19
C GLY A 834 10.99 8.25 26.01
N TYR A 835 12.21 7.87 26.36
CA TYR A 835 13.34 8.75 26.05
C TYR A 835 13.55 8.83 24.53
N ASN A 836 13.13 7.78 23.83
CA ASN A 836 13.40 7.46 22.45
C ASN A 836 12.07 7.25 21.69
N GLY A 837 12.00 7.66 20.41
CA GLY A 837 10.75 7.59 19.64
C GLY A 837 10.27 6.16 19.35
N ILE A 838 11.17 5.18 19.44
CA ILE A 838 10.87 3.75 19.32
C ILE A 838 9.99 3.25 20.48
N ASP A 839 10.16 3.81 21.68
CA ASP A 839 9.48 3.37 22.91
C ASP A 839 7.95 3.55 22.81
N ASP A 840 7.49 4.45 21.93
CA ASP A 840 6.07 4.81 21.80
C ASP A 840 5.32 3.86 20.83
N TRP A 841 6.04 2.96 20.16
CA TRP A 841 5.50 2.01 19.19
C TRP A 841 5.39 0.61 19.78
N ASN A 842 4.20 0.03 19.67
CA ASN A 842 3.91 -1.32 20.14
C ASN A 842 3.69 -2.27 18.96
N TYR A 843 4.39 -3.40 18.98
CA TYR A 843 4.16 -4.49 18.03
C TYR A 843 2.88 -5.24 18.37
N VAL A 844 2.02 -5.44 17.38
CA VAL A 844 0.78 -6.22 17.48
C VAL A 844 0.83 -7.35 16.47
N SER A 845 1.10 -8.56 16.97
CA SER A 845 1.21 -9.77 16.16
C SER A 845 -0.03 -9.99 15.29
N GLY A 846 0.18 -10.15 13.98
CA GLY A 846 -0.88 -10.41 13.00
C GLY A 846 -1.74 -9.20 12.63
N MET A 847 -1.38 -7.99 13.06
CA MET A 847 -2.08 -6.77 12.65
C MET A 847 -1.78 -6.37 11.21
N GLY A 848 -0.52 -6.49 10.79
CA GLY A 848 -0.07 -6.29 9.42
C GLY A 848 0.56 -7.56 8.84
N GLU A 849 1.21 -7.40 7.69
CA GLU A 849 1.89 -8.48 6.96
C GLU A 849 3.33 -8.73 7.44
N LEU A 850 3.86 -7.85 8.30
CA LEU A 850 5.26 -7.83 8.72
C LEU A 850 5.45 -8.22 10.18
N ASP A 851 6.57 -8.85 10.48
CA ASP A 851 6.96 -9.28 11.82
C ASP A 851 7.55 -8.15 12.67
N GLN A 852 8.00 -8.47 13.88
CA GLN A 852 8.59 -7.52 14.82
C GLN A 852 9.89 -6.88 14.32
N CYS A 853 10.60 -7.49 13.37
CA CYS A 853 11.78 -6.91 12.74
C CYS A 853 11.45 -6.13 11.47
N ASN A 854 10.16 -6.00 11.12
CA ASN A 854 9.63 -5.36 9.92
C ASN A 854 9.97 -6.09 8.62
N GLY A 855 10.00 -7.42 8.69
CA GLY A 855 10.16 -8.29 7.53
C GLY A 855 9.16 -9.43 7.50
N ARG A 856 9.36 -10.34 6.54
CA ARG A 856 8.59 -11.57 6.40
C ARG A 856 9.35 -12.60 5.56
N PHE A 857 8.98 -13.86 5.70
CA PHE A 857 9.34 -14.89 4.72
C PHE A 857 8.30 -14.95 3.59
N ALA A 858 8.74 -14.76 2.35
CA ALA A 858 7.94 -15.02 1.16
C ALA A 858 8.83 -15.14 -0.09
N ALA A 859 8.26 -15.65 -1.18
CA ALA A 859 8.91 -15.65 -2.49
C ALA A 859 8.99 -14.22 -3.06
N THR A 860 10.07 -13.95 -3.79
CA THR A 860 10.29 -12.67 -4.49
C THR A 860 10.78 -12.95 -5.92
N PRO A 861 10.82 -11.95 -6.83
CA PRO A 861 11.34 -12.14 -8.18
C PRO A 861 12.77 -12.71 -8.21
N GLU A 862 13.62 -12.24 -7.31
CA GLU A 862 15.02 -12.66 -7.18
C GLU A 862 15.20 -13.96 -6.40
N PHE A 863 14.29 -14.24 -5.46
CA PHE A 863 14.27 -15.45 -4.63
C PHE A 863 12.94 -16.18 -4.78
N PRO A 864 12.67 -16.84 -5.93
CA PRO A 864 11.40 -17.53 -6.17
C PRO A 864 11.11 -18.68 -5.19
N GLN A 865 12.13 -19.18 -4.52
CA GLN A 865 12.04 -20.25 -3.52
C GLN A 865 11.66 -19.75 -2.12
N GLY A 866 11.55 -18.44 -1.94
CA GLY A 866 11.39 -17.81 -0.63
C GLY A 866 12.71 -17.31 -0.05
N THR A 867 12.66 -16.15 0.59
CA THR A 867 13.69 -15.64 1.50
C THR A 867 12.99 -14.85 2.60
N TYR A 868 13.65 -14.71 3.75
CA TYR A 868 13.33 -13.58 4.61
C TYR A 868 13.76 -12.29 3.93
N TYR A 869 12.95 -11.24 4.06
CA TYR A 869 13.30 -9.91 3.59
C TYR A 869 12.63 -8.83 4.43
N TYR A 870 13.27 -7.67 4.50
CA TYR A 870 12.75 -6.47 5.14
C TYR A 870 11.95 -5.62 4.16
N VAL A 871 11.07 -4.77 4.68
CA VAL A 871 10.16 -3.99 3.86
C VAL A 871 10.18 -2.52 4.26
N SER A 872 10.41 -1.65 3.29
CA SER A 872 10.15 -0.23 3.41
C SER A 872 8.72 0.08 3.03
N THR A 873 7.92 0.44 4.03
CA THR A 873 6.48 0.70 3.84
C THR A 873 6.00 1.87 4.72
N PRO A 874 5.30 2.84 4.12
CA PRO A 874 4.59 3.87 4.87
C PRO A 874 3.23 3.36 5.41
N LEU A 875 2.83 2.14 5.05
CA LEU A 875 1.49 1.61 5.32
C LEU A 875 1.44 0.91 6.68
N SER A 876 0.48 1.29 7.52
CA SER A 876 0.18 0.59 8.77
C SER A 876 -0.95 -0.42 8.61
N GLY A 877 -0.86 -1.57 9.28
CA GLY A 877 -1.96 -2.52 9.43
C GLY A 877 -2.99 -2.06 10.47
N SER A 878 -2.66 -1.06 11.30
CA SER A 878 -3.57 -0.55 12.31
C SER A 878 -4.69 0.28 11.69
N SER A 879 -5.92 0.04 12.15
CA SER A 879 -7.08 0.87 11.82
C SER A 879 -7.25 2.07 12.76
N LYS A 880 -6.34 2.24 13.72
CA LYS A 880 -6.37 3.36 14.67
C LYS A 880 -5.99 4.67 13.99
N THR A 881 -6.38 5.76 14.63
CA THR A 881 -6.01 7.12 14.23
C THR A 881 -5.32 7.82 15.38
N VAL A 882 -4.48 8.81 15.03
CA VAL A 882 -3.82 9.70 15.98
C VAL A 882 -4.22 11.14 15.70
N VAL A 883 -4.27 11.96 16.75
CA VAL A 883 -4.40 13.42 16.59
C VAL A 883 -2.99 13.98 16.45
N ASN A 884 -2.66 14.50 15.27
CA ASN A 884 -1.34 15.09 15.01
C ASN A 884 -1.15 16.42 15.76
N THR A 885 0.05 16.99 15.77
CA THR A 885 0.37 18.23 16.51
C THR A 885 -0.40 19.46 16.02
N ASP A 886 -0.95 19.42 14.80
CA ASP A 886 -1.87 20.44 14.26
C ASP A 886 -3.33 20.27 14.73
N GLY A 887 -3.63 19.21 15.49
CA GLY A 887 -4.97 18.90 15.98
C GLY A 887 -5.87 18.15 14.99
N ASN A 888 -5.31 17.62 13.89
CA ASN A 888 -6.04 16.84 12.90
C ASN A 888 -5.99 15.35 13.23
N THR A 889 -7.11 14.64 13.05
CA THR A 889 -7.14 13.18 13.12
C THR A 889 -6.60 12.57 11.83
N VAL A 890 -5.49 11.83 11.92
CA VAL A 890 -4.82 11.16 10.78
C VAL A 890 -4.69 9.65 11.04
N GLY A 891 -4.68 8.85 9.97
CA GLY A 891 -4.45 7.39 10.07
C GLY A 891 -2.97 7.08 10.30
N MET A 892 -2.68 5.90 10.88
CA MET A 892 -1.33 5.46 11.27
C MET A 892 -0.38 5.29 10.07
N ILE A 893 0.87 5.74 10.23
CA ILE A 893 2.01 5.43 9.35
C ILE A 893 2.65 4.09 9.78
N GLY A 894 3.22 3.37 8.82
CA GLY A 894 3.95 2.13 9.11
C GLY A 894 5.31 2.41 9.74
N PHE A 895 5.62 1.76 10.86
CA PHE A 895 6.90 1.83 11.60
C PHE A 895 7.52 0.43 11.68
N PRO A 896 8.85 0.20 11.69
CA PRO A 896 10.03 1.08 11.74
C PRO A 896 10.59 1.56 10.38
N TYR A 897 9.77 1.63 9.32
CA TYR A 897 10.12 2.12 7.97
C TYR A 897 11.13 1.31 7.16
N PHE A 898 12.07 0.60 7.80
CA PHE A 898 13.00 -0.34 7.16
C PHE A 898 13.14 -1.61 8.00
N LEU A 899 13.81 -1.53 9.16
CA LEU A 899 13.99 -2.64 10.10
C LEU A 899 14.24 -2.14 11.53
N LEU A 900 13.83 -2.92 12.52
CA LEU A 900 14.10 -2.65 13.95
C LEU A 900 15.08 -3.66 14.58
N CYS A 901 15.19 -4.85 13.99
CA CYS A 901 16.10 -5.91 14.41
C CYS A 901 16.58 -6.77 13.22
N TYR A 902 17.69 -7.46 13.44
CA TYR A 902 18.29 -8.37 12.47
C TYR A 902 17.76 -9.79 12.66
N HIS A 903 17.10 -10.33 11.64
CA HIS A 903 16.59 -11.70 11.67
C HIS A 903 17.74 -12.70 11.49
N GLY A 904 18.81 -12.29 10.79
CA GLY A 904 20.03 -13.07 10.69
C GLY A 904 21.18 -12.54 11.55
N GLU A 905 22.29 -13.28 11.53
CA GLU A 905 23.53 -12.86 12.17
C GLU A 905 24.13 -11.61 11.49
N ALA A 906 23.96 -10.43 12.11
CA ALA A 906 24.41 -9.15 11.55
C ALA A 906 25.89 -8.82 11.82
N ASP A 907 26.57 -8.29 10.81
CA ASP A 907 27.90 -7.69 10.99
C ASP A 907 27.78 -6.23 11.50
N MET A 908 27.71 -6.09 12.82
CA MET A 908 27.60 -4.79 13.50
C MET A 908 28.85 -3.90 13.34
N SER A 909 29.93 -4.36 12.71
CA SER A 909 31.05 -3.49 12.37
C SER A 909 30.66 -2.44 11.31
N ASN A 910 29.67 -2.74 10.47
CA ASN A 910 29.09 -1.82 9.48
C ASN A 910 28.27 -0.68 10.12
N ALA A 911 27.75 -0.85 11.34
CA ALA A 911 26.94 0.20 11.99
C ALA A 911 27.72 1.52 12.19
N ASN A 912 29.05 1.42 12.35
CA ASN A 912 29.92 2.57 12.60
C ASN A 912 30.50 3.21 11.32
N SER A 913 30.34 2.60 10.14
CA SER A 913 30.82 3.21 8.89
C SER A 913 29.93 4.36 8.39
N GLY A 914 28.73 4.54 8.98
CA GLY A 914 27.75 5.58 8.62
C GLY A 914 27.78 6.89 9.43
N GLY A 915 28.47 6.97 10.58
CA GLY A 915 28.33 8.12 11.48
C GLY A 915 29.52 8.35 12.40
N GLY A 916 30.02 9.58 12.40
CA GLY A 916 31.15 10.04 13.22
C GLY A 916 30.94 9.80 14.72
N GLY A 917 31.98 9.23 15.35
CA GLY A 917 32.04 9.02 16.79
C GLY A 917 31.68 10.26 17.61
N GLY A 918 30.97 10.03 18.71
CA GLY A 918 30.47 11.07 19.60
C GLY A 918 31.53 12.10 19.99
N GLY A 919 31.16 13.39 19.92
CA GLY A 919 32.01 14.46 20.41
C GLY A 919 31.48 15.88 20.22
N GLY A 920 30.89 16.43 21.30
CA GLY A 920 31.05 17.84 21.67
C GLY A 920 30.07 18.83 21.03
N GLY A 921 29.25 19.47 21.87
CA GLY A 921 28.19 20.38 21.44
C GLY A 921 28.65 21.72 20.88
N GLY A 922 27.69 22.40 20.25
CA GLY A 922 27.80 23.82 19.92
C GLY A 922 26.87 24.28 18.81
N GLY A 923 25.86 25.07 19.19
CA GLY A 923 25.39 26.20 18.39
C GLY A 923 24.12 25.97 17.57
N GLY A 924 22.98 26.35 18.16
CA GLY A 924 21.71 26.42 17.45
C GLY A 924 21.71 27.42 16.29
N GLY A 925 21.01 27.02 15.23
CA GLY A 925 20.62 27.87 14.12
C GLY A 925 19.31 27.33 13.57
N GLY A 926 18.19 27.81 14.09
CA GLY A 926 16.87 27.43 13.62
C GLY A 926 16.64 27.91 12.18
N PHE A 927 16.13 27.01 11.34
CA PHE A 927 15.50 27.35 10.07
C PHE A 927 13.98 27.26 10.23
N ARG A 928 13.28 28.14 9.52
CA ARG A 928 11.83 28.35 9.64
C ARG A 928 11.10 27.42 8.69
N SER A 929 10.08 26.75 9.22
CA SER A 929 8.96 26.12 8.51
C SER A 929 8.47 26.98 7.33
N MET A 930 8.33 26.36 6.16
CA MET A 930 7.43 26.81 5.10
C MET A 930 6.49 25.64 4.76
N THR A 931 5.24 25.79 5.20
CA THR A 931 4.04 25.18 4.61
C THR A 931 3.97 25.36 3.10
#